data_AF-A0A6P8G678-F1
#
_entry.id   AF-A0A6P8G678-F1
#
_cell.length_a   1.000
_cell.length_b   1.000
_cell.length_c   1.000
_cell.angle_alpha   90.00
_cell.angle_beta   90.00
_cell.angle_gamma   90.00
#
_symmetry.space_group_name_H-M   'P 1'
#
loop_
_entity.id
_entity.type
_entity.pdbx_description
1 polymer ?
#
loop_
_entity_poly.entity_id
_entity_poly.type
_entity_poly.pdbx_seq_one_letter_code
_entity_poly.pdbx_strand_id
1 'polypeptide(L)'
;MSRVRQPPLVTGISPNEGASWTKVTIRGENLGTGHADLIGLSICGHNCLLTAEWMSASKIVCRVGPAKDDKGQIIVSTKSGGPGTSTVSFKVLKPDKIGILDQSAVWVDEMNYYDMRTDRNKGISPLSLRPANPLGIDIDKGKVPQKDIEGMFPGMSGDFTSENFSATCYLIENHSSTSFDQLRTAAGTLKRQATQKNEGSLAYVKGGLSTFFEAQDALSAIHQKLESDGTEKVEGSMTQRLENILNQASDTADTLFKEVLGRKDRADSTRNALNVLQRFKFLFNLPLNIERNIHKGEYDVVINDYEKAKSLFGNTEVPVFKKVYAEVETRIGALRSLLLGKLLETPSTLHDQKRYIRYLSDLHASGDPAWQCISAQHQWILQLMQNTRDQQGEARTVVSRLNLRRGSGFQTPRDDSWPGGGPRQLQFVERLTDVVISQLPNFWKLWISYVNGSLFSETGEKSGQVEKSKKNARQRQSDFKRMIEEVVTRLVLLLRGCLLPTSLPEAQLRLYGGWDNTPPLIGTHLTQAIHTIRLCHEALSALEIPNDLLQVIQDLLLELRVHCLLTTLQHTAEDVKRLAEKEDWIVDNEGLTSLPAQFEQCMVQMLQSLKEPLDCKPSEVNILQLEAIQDQASELFVRIMKVFISCLEELSTKTDGDLETSHISSDLGSPDLFSNTYEDFKPTPEQRLLIILSNCHYLGKHTFLNLAQHLDTHGFTGTDKILHVSMEAVRELDSGVFESYIEMKADPIVGSLEPGIYAGYFDWKDCLSPTGVRSYLKEALVNIITVHAEVFSISKDLVPRVLSRIIEAVAEEMSRLMQCVSSFSKNGALQARLEICSLSDAISVYLTSESCGSFKQALESLPQLHSGADKKLLEELLNKFKSSMHLQLSCFQLASTHPVKR
;
A
#
# COMPACT_ATOMS: atom_id res chain seq x y z
N MET A 1 -66.78 32.99 -23.64
CA MET A 1 -68.10 32.46 -24.05
C MET A 1 -67.92 31.01 -24.50
N SER A 2 -68.22 30.03 -23.64
CA SER A 2 -68.12 28.61 -23.94
C SER A 2 -69.36 28.13 -24.71
N ARG A 3 -69.15 27.37 -25.78
CA ARG A 3 -70.22 26.83 -26.66
C ARG A 3 -71.27 26.07 -25.85
N VAL A 4 -72.55 26.46 -26.00
CA VAL A 4 -73.71 25.75 -25.42
C VAL A 4 -73.73 24.33 -25.98
N ARG A 5 -73.67 23.32 -25.09
CA ARG A 5 -73.73 21.90 -25.47
C ARG A 5 -75.18 21.45 -25.60
N GLN A 6 -75.42 20.46 -26.47
CA GLN A 6 -76.75 19.94 -26.75
C GLN A 6 -77.37 19.26 -25.52
N PRO A 7 -78.70 19.35 -25.33
CA PRO A 7 -79.38 18.72 -24.20
C PRO A 7 -79.34 17.18 -24.29
N PRO A 8 -79.44 16.47 -23.15
CA PRO A 8 -79.48 15.01 -23.14
C PRO A 8 -80.68 14.46 -23.92
N LEU A 9 -80.47 13.42 -24.72
CA LEU A 9 -81.55 12.74 -25.46
C LEU A 9 -81.56 11.26 -25.09
N VAL A 10 -82.65 10.78 -24.50
CA VAL A 10 -82.84 9.36 -24.18
C VAL A 10 -83.49 8.65 -25.37
N THR A 11 -82.79 7.63 -25.88
CA THR A 11 -83.20 6.84 -27.06
C THR A 11 -83.61 5.41 -26.71
N GLY A 12 -83.30 4.91 -25.51
CA GLY A 12 -83.69 3.57 -25.09
C GLY A 12 -83.66 3.34 -23.58
N ILE A 13 -84.47 2.39 -23.11
CA ILE A 13 -84.47 1.91 -21.73
C ILE A 13 -84.65 0.38 -21.73
N SER A 14 -83.92 -0.32 -20.86
CA SER A 14 -83.99 -1.78 -20.73
C SER A 14 -83.92 -2.22 -19.26
N PRO A 15 -84.89 -3.01 -18.77
CA PRO A 15 -86.17 -3.35 -19.40
C PRO A 15 -87.07 -2.11 -19.58
N ASN A 16 -88.04 -2.15 -20.49
CA ASN A 16 -88.99 -1.05 -20.75
C ASN A 16 -90.25 -1.10 -19.88
N GLU A 17 -90.45 -2.19 -19.13
CA GLU A 17 -91.47 -2.35 -18.10
C GLU A 17 -90.93 -3.13 -16.90
N GLY A 18 -91.53 -2.92 -15.73
CA GLY A 18 -91.14 -3.62 -14.49
C GLY A 18 -91.88 -3.10 -13.26
N ALA A 19 -91.77 -3.83 -12.15
CA ALA A 19 -92.29 -3.40 -10.85
C ALA A 19 -91.42 -2.28 -10.25
N SER A 20 -91.94 -1.59 -9.22
CA SER A 20 -91.14 -0.63 -8.43
C SER A 20 -89.82 -1.26 -7.98
N TRP A 21 -88.74 -0.49 -8.02
CA TRP A 21 -87.35 -0.87 -7.72
C TRP A 21 -86.61 -1.73 -8.74
N THR A 22 -87.19 -1.96 -9.92
CA THR A 22 -86.49 -2.63 -11.04
C THR A 22 -85.26 -1.84 -11.48
N LYS A 23 -84.13 -2.53 -11.66
CA LYS A 23 -82.89 -1.94 -12.19
C LYS A 23 -83.02 -1.77 -13.71
N VAL A 24 -82.91 -0.53 -14.18
CA VAL A 24 -83.04 -0.16 -15.59
C VAL A 24 -81.76 0.47 -16.12
N THR A 25 -81.49 0.22 -17.40
CA THR A 25 -80.38 0.83 -18.15
C THR A 25 -80.95 1.80 -19.17
N ILE A 26 -80.64 3.08 -19.00
CA ILE A 26 -81.01 4.18 -19.90
C ILE A 26 -79.88 4.37 -20.92
N ARG A 27 -80.23 4.39 -22.20
CA ARG A 27 -79.33 4.64 -23.33
C ARG A 27 -79.76 5.90 -24.08
N GLY A 28 -78.79 6.69 -24.55
CA GLY A 28 -79.05 7.98 -25.15
C GLY A 28 -77.81 8.64 -25.72
N GLU A 29 -77.93 9.93 -26.02
CA GLU A 29 -76.84 10.81 -26.46
C GLU A 29 -76.74 12.00 -25.51
N ASN A 30 -75.52 12.51 -25.30
CA ASN A 30 -75.25 13.67 -24.44
C ASN A 30 -75.79 13.52 -22.99
N LEU A 31 -75.78 12.31 -22.42
CA LEU A 31 -76.21 12.02 -21.04
C LEU A 31 -75.22 12.51 -19.95
N GLY A 32 -74.46 13.56 -20.23
CA GLY A 32 -73.45 14.15 -19.34
C GLY A 32 -72.01 13.75 -19.68
N THR A 33 -71.05 14.51 -19.17
CA THR A 33 -69.60 14.33 -19.38
C THR A 33 -68.90 13.53 -18.28
N GLY A 34 -69.61 13.25 -17.19
CA GLY A 34 -69.14 12.49 -16.04
C GLY A 34 -70.22 12.45 -14.96
N HIS A 35 -70.02 11.67 -13.90
CA HIS A 35 -71.01 11.52 -12.83
C HIS A 35 -71.43 12.87 -12.21
N ALA A 36 -70.50 13.79 -12.01
CA ALA A 36 -70.78 15.12 -11.45
C ALA A 36 -71.61 16.04 -12.37
N ASP A 37 -71.76 15.67 -13.64
CA ASP A 37 -72.54 16.42 -14.62
C ASP A 37 -74.03 16.01 -14.60
N LEU A 38 -74.37 14.84 -14.04
CA LEU A 38 -75.75 14.38 -13.91
C LEU A 38 -76.39 14.99 -12.65
N ILE A 39 -77.28 15.97 -12.83
CA ILE A 39 -77.91 16.73 -11.72
C ILE A 39 -79.35 16.32 -11.45
N GLY A 40 -79.97 15.56 -12.36
CA GLY A 40 -81.33 15.06 -12.16
C GLY A 40 -81.63 13.86 -13.05
N LEU A 41 -82.37 12.90 -12.50
CA LEU A 41 -82.94 11.79 -13.26
C LEU A 41 -84.34 11.51 -12.72
N SER A 42 -85.35 11.62 -13.57
CA SER A 42 -86.75 11.32 -13.22
C SER A 42 -87.34 10.27 -14.16
N ILE A 43 -88.00 9.26 -13.61
CA ILE A 43 -88.72 8.23 -14.37
C ILE A 43 -90.13 8.15 -13.82
N CYS A 44 -91.15 8.32 -14.68
CA CYS A 44 -92.56 8.31 -14.30
C CYS A 44 -92.89 9.24 -13.12
N GLY A 45 -92.30 10.44 -13.11
CA GLY A 45 -92.50 11.45 -12.09
C GLY A 45 -91.72 11.25 -10.78
N HIS A 46 -90.95 10.16 -10.64
CA HIS A 46 -90.15 9.88 -9.44
C HIS A 46 -88.66 10.19 -9.65
N ASN A 47 -88.05 10.88 -8.69
CA ASN A 47 -86.62 11.21 -8.71
C ASN A 47 -85.78 9.97 -8.43
N CYS A 48 -85.05 9.50 -9.44
CA CYS A 48 -84.20 8.32 -9.39
C CYS A 48 -82.69 8.68 -9.29
N LEU A 49 -82.33 9.94 -9.09
CA LEU A 49 -80.93 10.41 -9.06
C LEU A 49 -80.07 9.71 -8.01
N LEU A 50 -80.63 9.44 -6.82
CA LEU A 50 -79.91 8.78 -5.72
C LEU A 50 -79.44 7.37 -6.08
N THR A 51 -80.11 6.71 -7.02
CA THR A 51 -79.74 5.36 -7.47
C THR A 51 -79.07 5.36 -8.85
N ALA A 52 -78.81 6.54 -9.42
CA ALA A 52 -78.30 6.69 -10.77
C ALA A 52 -76.77 6.60 -10.81
N GLU A 53 -76.26 5.58 -11.49
CA GLU A 53 -74.85 5.41 -11.84
C GLU A 53 -74.64 5.87 -13.28
N TRP A 54 -73.89 6.95 -13.46
CA TRP A 54 -73.44 7.40 -14.79
C TRP A 54 -72.32 6.47 -15.28
N MET A 55 -72.52 5.83 -16.44
CA MET A 55 -71.54 4.89 -17.01
C MET A 55 -70.76 5.54 -18.15
N SER A 56 -71.43 6.31 -19.00
CA SER A 56 -70.81 7.02 -20.13
C SER A 56 -71.77 8.09 -20.66
N ALA A 57 -71.29 8.92 -21.60
CA ALA A 57 -72.11 9.95 -22.25
C ALA A 57 -73.33 9.41 -23.01
N SER A 58 -73.45 8.08 -23.17
CA SER A 58 -74.58 7.40 -23.80
C SER A 58 -75.30 6.38 -22.91
N LYS A 59 -74.91 6.23 -21.63
CA LYS A 59 -75.46 5.19 -20.76
C LYS A 59 -75.50 5.58 -19.29
N ILE A 60 -76.67 5.43 -18.67
CA ILE A 60 -76.90 5.58 -17.23
C ILE A 60 -77.64 4.32 -16.74
N VAL A 61 -77.34 3.86 -15.53
CA VAL A 61 -78.03 2.73 -14.89
C VAL A 61 -78.65 3.22 -13.58
N CYS A 62 -79.92 2.93 -13.32
CA CYS A 62 -80.58 3.32 -12.07
C CYS A 62 -81.65 2.31 -11.66
N ARG A 63 -82.28 2.52 -10.50
CA ARG A 63 -83.49 1.78 -10.10
C ARG A 63 -84.69 2.70 -10.16
N VAL A 64 -85.79 2.20 -10.72
CA VAL A 64 -87.05 2.95 -10.83
C VAL A 64 -87.68 3.03 -9.44
N GLY A 65 -87.98 4.23 -8.94
CA GLY A 65 -88.71 4.39 -7.68
C GLY A 65 -90.23 4.11 -7.82
N PRO A 66 -90.99 4.15 -6.73
CA PRO A 66 -92.45 3.99 -6.78
C PRO A 66 -93.07 5.15 -7.57
N ALA A 67 -93.56 4.85 -8.77
CA ALA A 67 -94.21 5.83 -9.63
C ALA A 67 -95.70 5.94 -9.32
N LYS A 68 -96.26 7.15 -9.45
CA LYS A 68 -97.71 7.39 -9.32
C LYS A 68 -98.48 7.03 -10.60
N ASP A 69 -97.81 7.10 -11.75
CA ASP A 69 -98.43 6.92 -13.06
C ASP A 69 -98.00 5.59 -13.69
N ASP A 70 -98.95 4.90 -14.34
CA ASP A 70 -98.74 3.57 -14.94
C ASP A 70 -97.74 3.59 -16.11
N LYS A 71 -97.55 4.74 -16.75
CA LYS A 71 -96.58 4.95 -17.84
C LYS A 71 -96.13 6.41 -17.87
N GLY A 72 -94.82 6.67 -17.91
CA GLY A 72 -94.31 8.04 -17.86
C GLY A 72 -92.99 8.27 -18.60
N GLN A 73 -92.67 9.56 -18.80
CA GLN A 73 -91.45 9.99 -19.47
C GLN A 73 -90.22 9.81 -18.60
N ILE A 74 -89.06 9.72 -19.26
CA ILE A 74 -87.74 9.64 -18.64
C ILE A 74 -87.05 10.98 -18.90
N ILE A 75 -86.66 11.69 -17.85
CA ILE A 75 -86.05 13.01 -17.98
C ILE A 75 -84.67 12.96 -17.31
N VAL A 76 -83.63 13.14 -18.12
CA VAL A 76 -82.22 13.22 -17.68
C VAL A 76 -81.80 14.68 -17.71
N SER A 77 -81.41 15.26 -16.58
CA SER A 77 -80.95 16.64 -16.49
C SER A 77 -79.45 16.68 -16.20
N THR A 78 -78.70 17.39 -17.04
CA THR A 78 -77.25 17.57 -16.88
C THR A 78 -76.89 19.03 -16.60
N LYS A 79 -75.78 19.26 -15.90
CA LYS A 79 -75.28 20.62 -15.61
C LYS A 79 -74.79 21.29 -16.90
N SER A 80 -74.23 20.52 -17.83
CA SER A 80 -73.67 21.02 -19.09
C SER A 80 -74.68 21.21 -20.22
N GLY A 81 -75.74 20.39 -20.28
CA GLY A 81 -76.74 20.41 -21.36
C GLY A 81 -78.18 20.75 -20.93
N GLY A 82 -78.46 20.91 -19.64
CA GLY A 82 -79.80 21.19 -19.13
C GLY A 82 -80.73 19.97 -19.10
N PRO A 83 -82.07 20.16 -18.99
CA PRO A 83 -83.05 19.08 -18.98
C PRO A 83 -83.15 18.43 -20.36
N GLY A 84 -83.05 17.11 -20.37
CA GLY A 84 -83.13 16.29 -21.57
C GLY A 84 -84.54 15.87 -21.94
N THR A 85 -84.67 15.30 -23.14
CA THR A 85 -85.93 14.74 -23.66
C THR A 85 -85.79 13.23 -23.85
N SER A 86 -86.91 12.51 -23.85
CA SER A 86 -86.93 11.06 -24.09
C SER A 86 -87.90 10.70 -25.20
N THR A 87 -87.45 9.83 -26.09
CA THR A 87 -88.29 9.20 -27.14
C THR A 87 -88.95 7.92 -26.66
N VAL A 88 -88.54 7.40 -25.49
CA VAL A 88 -89.06 6.18 -24.88
C VAL A 88 -89.69 6.46 -23.51
N SER A 89 -90.58 5.57 -23.06
CA SER A 89 -91.25 5.66 -21.77
C SER A 89 -91.11 4.33 -21.02
N PHE A 90 -91.16 4.39 -19.69
CA PHE A 90 -91.17 3.22 -18.84
C PHE A 90 -92.60 2.94 -18.36
N LYS A 91 -93.00 1.67 -18.28
CA LYS A 91 -94.31 1.25 -17.76
C LYS A 91 -94.13 0.55 -16.41
N VAL A 92 -94.77 1.07 -15.37
CA VAL A 92 -94.73 0.45 -14.04
C VAL A 92 -95.84 -0.59 -13.96
N LEU A 93 -95.47 -1.84 -13.67
CA LEU A 93 -96.44 -2.92 -13.46
C LEU A 93 -97.00 -2.83 -12.05
N LYS A 94 -98.33 -2.66 -11.92
CA LYS A 94 -99.04 -2.76 -10.64
C LYS A 94 -98.95 -4.21 -10.13
N PRO A 95 -98.57 -4.45 -8.86
CA PRO A 95 -98.52 -5.81 -8.33
C PRO A 95 -99.92 -6.42 -8.28
N ASP A 96 -100.05 -7.70 -8.65
CA ASP A 96 -101.27 -8.48 -8.47
C ASP A 96 -101.60 -8.64 -6.97
N LYS A 97 -102.89 -8.67 -6.62
CA LYS A 97 -103.36 -8.81 -5.23
C LYS A 97 -102.90 -10.16 -4.66
N ILE A 98 -101.95 -10.11 -3.73
CA ILE A 98 -101.39 -11.27 -3.02
C ILE A 98 -102.47 -11.81 -2.05
N GLY A 99 -102.74 -13.13 -2.10
CA GLY A 99 -103.68 -13.78 -1.19
C GLY A 99 -103.11 -13.95 0.22
N ILE A 100 -103.97 -14.11 1.23
CA ILE A 100 -103.60 -14.22 2.67
C ILE A 100 -102.61 -15.38 2.95
N LEU A 101 -102.55 -16.37 2.05
CA LEU A 101 -101.70 -17.56 2.19
C LEU A 101 -100.40 -17.48 1.36
N ASP A 102 -100.20 -16.43 0.58
CA ASP A 102 -99.02 -16.29 -0.28
C ASP A 102 -97.91 -15.49 0.44
N GLN A 103 -96.71 -16.05 0.48
CA GLN A 103 -95.56 -15.42 1.14
C GLN A 103 -95.08 -14.19 0.34
N SER A 104 -95.03 -13.03 1.00
CA SER A 104 -94.48 -11.78 0.43
C SER A 104 -93.11 -11.47 1.04
N ALA A 105 -92.17 -11.05 0.19
CA ALA A 105 -90.84 -10.56 0.60
C ALA A 105 -90.82 -9.06 0.94
N VAL A 106 -91.97 -8.38 0.86
CA VAL A 106 -92.14 -6.95 1.18
C VAL A 106 -93.36 -6.78 2.08
N TRP A 107 -93.21 -5.96 3.13
CA TRP A 107 -94.28 -5.65 4.08
C TRP A 107 -95.42 -4.91 3.38
N VAL A 108 -96.65 -5.43 3.46
CA VAL A 108 -97.85 -4.82 2.89
C VAL A 108 -98.60 -4.09 4.01
N ASP A 109 -99.06 -2.88 3.75
CA ASP A 109 -99.75 -2.05 4.74
C ASP A 109 -101.18 -2.58 4.99
N GLU A 110 -101.46 -3.09 6.19
CA GLU A 110 -102.64 -3.94 6.51
C GLU A 110 -103.97 -3.17 6.72
N MET A 111 -104.02 -1.87 6.41
CA MET A 111 -105.08 -0.97 6.90
C MET A 111 -106.39 -0.87 6.08
N ASN A 112 -106.61 -1.67 5.03
CA ASN A 112 -107.81 -1.54 4.16
C ASN A 112 -108.70 -2.80 4.05
N TYR A 113 -108.89 -3.54 5.15
CA TYR A 113 -109.68 -4.79 5.15
C TYR A 113 -111.20 -4.65 5.45
N TYR A 114 -111.72 -3.45 5.73
CA TYR A 114 -113.13 -3.26 6.14
C TYR A 114 -114.01 -2.55 5.10
N ASP A 115 -114.13 -3.10 3.89
CA ASP A 115 -115.19 -2.69 2.96
C ASP A 115 -115.86 -3.92 2.29
N MET A 116 -116.58 -4.72 3.09
CA MET A 116 -117.32 -5.91 2.65
C MET A 116 -118.82 -5.64 2.46
N ARG A 117 -119.18 -4.80 1.48
CA ARG A 117 -120.57 -4.40 1.21
C ARG A 117 -121.38 -5.31 0.27
N THR A 118 -120.94 -6.53 -0.07
CA THR A 118 -121.56 -7.26 -1.20
C THR A 118 -121.81 -8.77 -1.06
N ASP A 119 -121.75 -9.39 0.13
CA ASP A 119 -122.04 -10.84 0.23
C ASP A 119 -123.18 -11.19 1.20
N ARG A 120 -124.39 -11.36 0.64
CA ARG A 120 -125.66 -11.56 1.37
C ARG A 120 -126.11 -13.04 1.44
N ASN A 121 -125.27 -14.02 1.07
CA ASN A 121 -125.74 -15.41 0.88
C ASN A 121 -124.83 -16.51 1.48
N LYS A 122 -124.42 -16.40 2.75
CA LYS A 122 -123.94 -17.55 3.54
C LYS A 122 -124.44 -17.51 4.99
N GLY A 123 -124.88 -18.69 5.44
CA GLY A 123 -125.19 -19.15 6.81
C GLY A 123 -125.36 -18.11 7.92
N ILE A 124 -126.57 -18.06 8.49
CA ILE A 124 -126.92 -17.23 9.63
C ILE A 124 -126.11 -17.67 10.85
N SER A 125 -125.23 -16.79 11.31
CA SER A 125 -124.54 -16.92 12.59
C SER A 125 -125.48 -16.47 13.73
N PRO A 126 -125.48 -17.10 14.93
CA PRO A 126 -126.48 -16.86 15.99
C PRO A 126 -126.43 -15.46 16.63
N LEU A 127 -125.51 -14.60 16.20
CA LEU A 127 -125.25 -13.26 16.73
C LEU A 127 -125.61 -12.15 15.74
N SER A 128 -126.31 -12.45 14.64
CA SER A 128 -126.79 -11.43 13.71
C SER A 128 -128.07 -10.77 14.23
N LEU A 129 -127.93 -9.59 14.84
CA LEU A 129 -129.02 -8.66 15.15
C LEU A 129 -129.59 -8.03 13.86
N ARG A 130 -130.15 -8.83 12.96
CA ARG A 130 -130.95 -8.33 11.82
C ARG A 130 -132.44 -8.49 12.11
N PRO A 131 -133.23 -7.40 12.08
CA PRO A 131 -134.67 -7.49 12.26
C PRO A 131 -135.32 -8.35 11.16
N ALA A 132 -136.21 -9.27 11.56
CA ALA A 132 -137.00 -10.07 10.63
C ALA A 132 -137.95 -9.20 9.79
N ASN A 133 -138.26 -9.64 8.58
CA ASN A 133 -139.17 -8.97 7.64
C ASN A 133 -140.48 -8.52 8.34
N PRO A 134 -140.73 -7.20 8.46
CA PRO A 134 -141.82 -6.67 9.30
C PRO A 134 -143.22 -6.94 8.72
N LEU A 135 -143.34 -7.19 7.40
CA LEU A 135 -144.64 -7.46 6.78
C LEU A 135 -145.04 -8.93 6.83
N GLY A 136 -144.12 -9.84 7.18
CA GLY A 136 -144.41 -11.27 7.38
C GLY A 136 -144.87 -12.03 6.12
N ILE A 137 -144.70 -11.43 4.93
CA ILE A 137 -145.00 -12.04 3.62
C ILE A 137 -143.68 -12.14 2.84
N ASP A 138 -143.47 -13.25 2.14
CA ASP A 138 -142.25 -13.47 1.35
C ASP A 138 -142.02 -12.35 0.32
N ILE A 139 -140.77 -11.91 0.23
CA ILE A 139 -140.33 -10.85 -0.69
C ILE A 139 -140.19 -11.49 -2.08
N ASP A 140 -140.95 -11.00 -3.04
CA ASP A 140 -140.94 -11.50 -4.40
C ASP A 140 -139.86 -10.76 -5.22
N LYS A 141 -138.98 -11.50 -5.90
CA LYS A 141 -137.80 -10.93 -6.60
C LYS A 141 -138.17 -10.36 -7.97
N GLY A 142 -139.02 -9.33 -7.99
CA GLY A 142 -139.35 -8.57 -9.19
C GLY A 142 -138.16 -7.71 -9.67
N LYS A 143 -137.74 -7.90 -10.93
CA LYS A 143 -136.66 -7.12 -11.57
C LYS A 143 -137.13 -5.68 -11.86
N VAL A 144 -137.00 -4.77 -10.92
CA VAL A 144 -137.04 -3.32 -11.21
C VAL A 144 -135.59 -2.81 -11.25
N PRO A 145 -135.10 -2.29 -12.39
CA PRO A 145 -133.75 -1.73 -12.47
C PRO A 145 -133.58 -0.55 -11.50
N GLN A 146 -132.54 -0.59 -10.67
CA GLN A 146 -132.27 0.39 -9.61
C GLN A 146 -132.13 1.84 -10.13
N LYS A 147 -131.81 2.02 -11.41
CA LYS A 147 -131.74 3.33 -12.09
C LYS A 147 -133.10 4.02 -12.24
N ASP A 148 -134.20 3.28 -12.35
CA ASP A 148 -135.53 3.86 -12.54
C ASP A 148 -136.14 4.33 -11.19
N ILE A 149 -135.74 3.71 -10.08
CA ILE A 149 -136.18 4.08 -8.72
C ILE A 149 -135.46 5.35 -8.23
N GLU A 150 -134.15 5.49 -8.49
CA GLU A 150 -133.40 6.72 -8.19
C GLU A 150 -133.89 7.94 -8.99
N GLY A 151 -134.48 7.73 -10.17
CA GLY A 151 -135.07 8.79 -11.00
C GLY A 151 -136.44 9.29 -10.51
N MET A 152 -137.24 8.44 -9.86
CA MET A 152 -138.58 8.80 -9.36
C MET A 152 -138.59 9.28 -7.90
N PHE A 153 -137.59 8.88 -7.08
CA PHE A 153 -137.46 9.29 -5.67
C PHE A 153 -135.99 9.60 -5.29
N PRO A 154 -135.44 10.77 -5.66
CA PRO A 154 -134.04 11.09 -5.39
C PRO A 154 -133.74 11.15 -3.88
N GLY A 155 -132.77 10.38 -3.42
CA GLY A 155 -132.25 10.43 -2.04
C GLY A 155 -133.09 9.71 -0.97
N MET A 156 -134.18 9.01 -1.33
CA MET A 156 -134.97 8.20 -0.41
C MET A 156 -134.57 6.72 -0.46
N SER A 157 -134.59 6.04 0.68
CA SER A 157 -134.17 4.63 0.79
C SER A 157 -135.32 3.71 1.20
N GLY A 158 -135.34 2.48 0.66
CA GLY A 158 -136.20 1.40 1.14
C GLY A 158 -135.68 0.73 2.42
N ASP A 159 -134.49 1.05 2.92
CA ASP A 159 -133.95 0.45 4.15
C ASP A 159 -134.56 1.11 5.40
N PHE A 160 -135.26 0.32 6.22
CA PHE A 160 -135.92 0.77 7.45
C PHE A 160 -134.94 1.21 8.56
N THR A 161 -133.65 0.97 8.39
CA THR A 161 -132.60 1.49 9.30
C THR A 161 -132.00 2.82 8.87
N SER A 162 -132.38 3.32 7.69
CA SER A 162 -131.96 4.63 7.19
C SER A 162 -132.87 5.74 7.73
N GLU A 163 -132.31 6.90 8.09
CA GLU A 163 -133.08 8.08 8.51
C GLU A 163 -133.97 8.64 7.37
N ASN A 164 -133.63 8.37 6.10
CA ASN A 164 -134.38 8.83 4.92
C ASN A 164 -135.33 7.75 4.37
N PHE A 165 -135.91 6.93 5.26
CA PHE A 165 -136.77 5.81 4.89
C PHE A 165 -138.09 6.26 4.25
N SER A 166 -138.48 5.61 3.15
CA SER A 166 -139.80 5.76 2.53
C SER A 166 -140.51 4.41 2.43
N ALA A 167 -141.65 4.29 3.12
CA ALA A 167 -142.47 3.08 3.10
C ALA A 167 -142.95 2.72 1.68
N THR A 168 -143.21 3.74 0.84
CA THR A 168 -143.60 3.56 -0.56
C THR A 168 -142.45 2.99 -1.39
N CYS A 169 -141.22 3.48 -1.18
CA CYS A 169 -140.03 2.95 -1.86
C CYS A 169 -139.78 1.49 -1.45
N TYR A 170 -139.92 1.18 -0.16
CA TYR A 170 -139.79 -0.18 0.37
C TYR A 170 -140.79 -1.18 -0.25
N LEU A 171 -142.06 -0.77 -0.41
CA LEU A 171 -143.09 -1.63 -1.02
C LEU A 171 -142.87 -1.83 -2.52
N ILE A 172 -142.41 -0.81 -3.25
CA ILE A 172 -142.09 -0.94 -4.68
C ILE A 172 -140.87 -1.85 -4.87
N GLU A 173 -139.83 -1.66 -4.08
CA GLU A 173 -138.57 -2.41 -4.18
C GLU A 173 -138.75 -3.89 -3.80
N ASN A 174 -139.55 -4.19 -2.77
CA ASN A 174 -139.64 -5.55 -2.20
C ASN A 174 -140.99 -6.26 -2.43
N HIS A 175 -142.06 -5.54 -2.78
CA HIS A 175 -143.41 -6.09 -2.90
C HIS A 175 -144.18 -5.58 -4.14
N SER A 176 -143.47 -5.21 -5.21
CA SER A 176 -144.08 -4.68 -6.46
C SER A 176 -145.07 -5.63 -7.13
N SER A 177 -144.93 -6.94 -6.97
CA SER A 177 -145.84 -7.96 -7.53
C SER A 177 -146.88 -8.49 -6.52
N THR A 178 -146.88 -8.01 -5.27
CA THR A 178 -147.75 -8.54 -4.20
C THR A 178 -149.19 -8.03 -4.35
N SER A 179 -150.19 -8.92 -4.24
CA SER A 179 -151.59 -8.55 -4.43
C SER A 179 -152.16 -7.73 -3.26
N PHE A 180 -153.20 -6.92 -3.52
CA PHE A 180 -153.79 -6.03 -2.51
C PHE A 180 -154.32 -6.80 -1.28
N ASP A 181 -154.94 -7.96 -1.46
CA ASP A 181 -155.45 -8.77 -0.34
C ASP A 181 -154.32 -9.31 0.54
N GLN A 182 -153.16 -9.63 -0.05
CA GLN A 182 -151.98 -10.03 0.71
C GLN A 182 -151.44 -8.85 1.51
N LEU A 183 -151.29 -7.67 0.90
CA LEU A 183 -150.85 -6.46 1.61
C LEU A 183 -151.80 -6.05 2.74
N ARG A 184 -153.12 -6.23 2.56
CA ARG A 184 -154.11 -5.99 3.62
C ARG A 184 -153.93 -6.93 4.80
N THR A 185 -153.59 -8.20 4.53
CA THR A 185 -153.31 -9.21 5.55
C THR A 185 -151.98 -8.91 6.27
N ALA A 186 -150.94 -8.47 5.54
CA ALA A 186 -149.69 -7.97 6.12
C ALA A 186 -149.94 -6.80 7.08
N ALA A 187 -150.75 -5.82 6.67
CA ALA A 187 -151.08 -4.67 7.51
C ALA A 187 -151.79 -5.10 8.81
N GLY A 188 -152.69 -6.09 8.75
CA GLY A 188 -153.33 -6.68 9.93
C GLY A 188 -152.33 -7.38 10.86
N THR A 189 -151.35 -8.09 10.28
CA THR A 189 -150.30 -8.81 11.03
C THR A 189 -149.33 -7.84 11.71
N LEU A 190 -148.92 -6.77 11.00
CA LEU A 190 -148.09 -5.69 11.53
C LEU A 190 -148.78 -5.01 12.73
N LYS A 191 -150.09 -4.74 12.61
CA LYS A 191 -150.88 -4.13 13.70
C LYS A 191 -150.96 -5.05 14.94
N ARG A 192 -151.01 -6.37 14.73
CA ARG A 192 -150.99 -7.37 15.81
C ARG A 192 -149.61 -7.51 16.47
N GLN A 193 -148.53 -7.48 15.69
CA GLN A 193 -147.17 -7.49 16.24
C GLN A 193 -146.82 -6.22 17.02
N ALA A 194 -147.28 -5.06 16.55
CA ALA A 194 -147.07 -3.80 17.27
C ALA A 194 -147.77 -3.78 18.65
N THR A 195 -148.94 -4.43 18.77
CA THR A 195 -149.68 -4.53 20.04
C THR A 195 -149.13 -5.62 20.97
N GLN A 196 -148.48 -6.67 20.45
CA GLN A 196 -147.89 -7.76 21.25
C GLN A 196 -146.57 -7.39 21.97
N LYS A 197 -145.88 -6.32 21.54
CA LYS A 197 -144.62 -5.86 22.17
C LYS A 197 -144.79 -5.18 23.53
N ASN A 198 -146.00 -4.78 23.93
CA ASN A 198 -146.21 -4.05 25.19
C ASN A 198 -146.47 -4.94 26.43
N GLU A 199 -146.70 -6.25 26.30
CA GLU A 199 -147.06 -7.11 27.46
C GLU A 199 -146.13 -8.32 27.71
N GLY A 200 -145.02 -8.47 26.96
CA GLY A 200 -144.20 -9.71 26.95
C GLY A 200 -142.74 -9.63 27.42
N SER A 201 -142.33 -8.60 28.17
CA SER A 201 -140.88 -8.32 28.43
C SER A 201 -140.22 -9.11 29.57
N LEU A 202 -140.94 -9.94 30.33
CA LEU A 202 -140.39 -10.63 31.52
C LEU A 202 -139.98 -12.10 31.31
N ALA A 203 -140.38 -12.74 30.20
CA ALA A 203 -140.10 -14.15 29.95
C ALA A 203 -138.75 -14.44 29.26
N TYR A 204 -138.12 -13.46 28.60
CA TYR A 204 -136.86 -13.66 27.86
C TYR A 204 -135.59 -13.69 28.73
N VAL A 205 -135.65 -13.23 29.99
CA VAL A 205 -134.47 -13.13 30.87
C VAL A 205 -134.08 -14.47 31.51
N LYS A 206 -134.94 -15.49 31.51
CA LYS A 206 -134.68 -16.76 32.21
C LYS A 206 -133.77 -17.74 31.46
N GLY A 207 -133.57 -17.59 30.15
CA GLY A 207 -132.83 -18.56 29.32
C GLY A 207 -131.36 -18.22 29.04
N GLY A 208 -130.90 -16.99 29.32
CA GLY A 208 -129.57 -16.49 28.92
C GLY A 208 -128.63 -16.09 30.07
N LEU A 209 -128.96 -16.49 31.30
CA LEU A 209 -128.15 -16.16 32.49
C LEU A 209 -126.75 -16.77 32.46
N SER A 210 -126.57 -17.97 31.89
CA SER A 210 -125.26 -18.63 31.80
C SER A 210 -124.27 -17.84 30.95
N THR A 211 -124.69 -17.32 29.79
CA THR A 211 -123.86 -16.49 28.92
C THR A 211 -123.51 -15.14 29.54
N PHE A 212 -124.34 -14.60 30.44
CA PHE A 212 -124.01 -13.39 31.20
C PHE A 212 -122.93 -13.65 32.25
N PHE A 213 -123.04 -14.77 32.97
CA PHE A 213 -121.99 -15.16 33.93
C PHE A 213 -120.68 -15.51 33.23
N GLU A 214 -120.71 -16.21 32.10
CA GLU A 214 -119.49 -16.49 31.31
C GLU A 214 -118.83 -15.22 30.77
N ALA A 215 -119.62 -14.24 30.30
CA ALA A 215 -119.07 -12.95 29.87
C ALA A 215 -118.48 -12.15 31.03
N GLN A 216 -119.11 -12.22 32.22
CA GLN A 216 -118.61 -11.54 33.43
C GLN A 216 -117.36 -12.22 34.00
N ASP A 217 -117.26 -13.54 33.95
CA ASP A 217 -116.07 -14.30 34.33
C ASP A 217 -114.92 -14.02 33.36
N ALA A 218 -115.20 -13.94 32.05
CA ALA A 218 -114.20 -13.56 31.04
C ALA A 218 -113.70 -12.11 31.24
N LEU A 219 -114.61 -11.17 31.51
CA LEU A 219 -114.25 -9.78 31.84
C LEU A 219 -113.42 -9.69 33.13
N SER A 220 -113.78 -10.47 34.15
CA SER A 220 -113.03 -10.53 35.41
C SER A 220 -111.64 -11.14 35.21
N ALA A 221 -111.52 -12.18 34.37
CA ALA A 221 -110.23 -12.79 34.03
C ALA A 221 -109.31 -11.85 33.24
N ILE A 222 -109.88 -11.04 32.32
CA ILE A 222 -109.13 -10.00 31.60
C ILE A 222 -108.67 -8.91 32.57
N HIS A 223 -109.56 -8.46 33.45
CA HIS A 223 -109.24 -7.43 34.44
C HIS A 223 -108.14 -7.89 35.41
N GLN A 224 -108.20 -9.15 35.88
CA GLN A 224 -107.16 -9.73 36.73
C GLN A 224 -105.82 -9.87 36.02
N LYS A 225 -105.81 -10.21 34.72
CA LYS A 225 -104.58 -10.24 33.91
C LYS A 225 -103.98 -8.85 33.72
N LEU A 226 -104.82 -7.85 33.50
CA LEU A 226 -104.41 -6.45 33.41
C LEU A 226 -103.78 -5.96 34.72
N GLU A 227 -104.39 -6.29 35.86
CA GLU A 227 -103.82 -5.98 37.18
C GLU A 227 -102.50 -6.71 37.44
N SER A 228 -102.38 -7.99 37.05
CA SER A 228 -101.14 -8.75 37.21
C SER A 228 -99.99 -8.22 36.33
N ASP A 229 -100.33 -7.62 35.19
CA ASP A 229 -99.38 -6.96 34.29
C ASP A 229 -99.11 -5.48 34.70
N GLY A 230 -99.63 -5.04 35.85
CA GLY A 230 -99.15 -3.85 36.56
C GLY A 230 -99.78 -2.52 36.15
N THR A 231 -101.04 -2.48 35.71
CA THR A 231 -101.64 -1.26 35.12
C THR A 231 -102.13 -0.17 36.08
N GLU A 232 -101.97 -0.25 37.40
CA GLU A 232 -102.41 0.84 38.30
C GLU A 232 -101.37 1.42 39.27
N LYS A 233 -100.13 0.90 39.36
CA LYS A 233 -99.15 1.42 40.35
C LYS A 233 -97.80 1.87 39.81
N VAL A 234 -97.52 1.78 38.52
CA VAL A 234 -96.26 2.28 37.94
C VAL A 234 -96.55 3.02 36.64
N GLU A 235 -96.25 4.31 36.60
CA GLU A 235 -96.24 5.10 35.36
C GLU A 235 -95.20 4.49 34.38
N GLY A 236 -95.66 3.75 33.37
CA GLY A 236 -94.82 3.22 32.31
C GLY A 236 -95.61 2.42 31.26
N SER A 237 -95.43 2.75 29.98
CA SER A 237 -96.06 2.06 28.84
C SER A 237 -95.56 0.61 28.71
N MET A 238 -96.45 -0.32 28.31
CA MET A 238 -96.14 -1.72 27.97
C MET A 238 -94.92 -1.91 27.02
N THR A 239 -94.54 -0.88 26.26
CA THR A 239 -93.44 -0.92 25.28
C THR A 239 -92.05 -0.65 25.86
N GLN A 240 -91.94 -0.19 27.10
CA GLN A 240 -90.66 0.29 27.66
C GLN A 240 -89.62 -0.82 27.82
N ARG A 241 -90.06 -2.06 28.09
CA ARG A 241 -89.17 -3.23 28.12
C ARG A 241 -88.65 -3.58 26.73
N LEU A 242 -89.46 -3.40 25.70
CA LEU A 242 -89.07 -3.63 24.31
C LEU A 242 -88.06 -2.57 23.86
N GLU A 243 -88.31 -1.31 24.20
CA GLU A 243 -87.41 -0.17 23.93
C GLU A 243 -86.04 -0.38 24.58
N ASN A 244 -86.00 -0.82 25.84
CA ASN A 244 -84.74 -1.14 26.52
C ASN A 244 -83.97 -2.27 25.81
N ILE A 245 -84.65 -3.34 25.38
CA ILE A 245 -84.01 -4.45 24.65
C ILE A 245 -83.49 -3.98 23.27
N LEU A 246 -84.26 -3.13 22.58
CA LEU A 246 -83.88 -2.62 21.26
C LEU A 246 -82.66 -1.69 21.34
N ASN A 247 -82.65 -0.78 22.32
CA ASN A 247 -81.51 0.10 22.57
C ASN A 247 -80.27 -0.70 22.97
N GLN A 248 -80.44 -1.72 23.83
CA GLN A 248 -79.35 -2.61 24.22
C GLN A 248 -78.80 -3.43 23.03
N ALA A 249 -79.66 -3.88 22.12
CA ALA A 249 -79.24 -4.55 20.88
C ALA A 249 -78.52 -3.59 19.91
N SER A 250 -78.98 -2.35 19.79
CA SER A 250 -78.34 -1.30 18.98
C SER A 250 -76.95 -0.96 19.52
N ASP A 251 -76.82 -0.72 20.82
CA ASP A 251 -75.54 -0.44 21.47
C ASP A 251 -74.56 -1.62 21.31
N THR A 252 -75.05 -2.85 21.45
CA THR A 252 -74.24 -4.06 21.24
C THR A 252 -73.77 -4.18 19.79
N ALA A 253 -74.64 -3.86 18.82
CA ALA A 253 -74.29 -3.85 17.40
C ALA A 253 -73.23 -2.77 17.07
N ASP A 254 -73.39 -1.55 17.57
CA ASP A 254 -72.41 -0.47 17.39
C ASP A 254 -71.05 -0.81 17.99
N THR A 255 -71.05 -1.49 19.15
CA THR A 255 -69.82 -1.94 19.80
C THR A 255 -69.12 -3.01 18.96
N LEU A 256 -69.87 -4.01 18.46
CA LEU A 256 -69.36 -5.05 17.55
C LEU A 256 -68.85 -4.46 16.23
N PHE A 257 -69.57 -3.51 15.61
CA PHE A 257 -69.14 -2.88 14.36
C PHE A 257 -67.89 -2.03 14.55
N LYS A 258 -67.76 -1.28 15.66
CA LYS A 258 -66.51 -0.57 15.99
C LYS A 258 -65.34 -1.53 16.15
N GLU A 259 -65.54 -2.67 16.83
CA GLU A 259 -64.48 -3.68 16.93
C GLU A 259 -64.12 -4.28 15.56
N VAL A 260 -65.10 -4.61 14.72
CA VAL A 260 -64.87 -5.21 13.40
C VAL A 260 -64.18 -4.23 12.45
N LEU A 261 -64.61 -2.97 12.42
CA LEU A 261 -63.96 -1.90 11.66
C LEU A 261 -62.53 -1.67 12.16
N GLY A 262 -62.32 -1.64 13.48
CA GLY A 262 -60.98 -1.56 14.06
C GLY A 262 -60.09 -2.75 13.71
N ARG A 263 -60.64 -3.98 13.64
CA ARG A 263 -59.91 -5.18 13.18
C ARG A 263 -59.58 -5.11 11.69
N LYS A 264 -60.49 -4.61 10.85
CA LYS A 264 -60.27 -4.37 9.42
C LYS A 264 -59.19 -3.33 9.18
N ASP A 265 -59.25 -2.18 9.86
CA ASP A 265 -58.24 -1.12 9.72
C ASP A 265 -56.85 -1.60 10.16
N ARG A 266 -56.77 -2.41 11.23
CA ARG A 266 -55.51 -3.09 11.60
C ARG A 266 -55.04 -4.06 10.53
N ALA A 267 -55.92 -4.87 9.96
CA ALA A 267 -55.56 -5.84 8.91
C ALA A 267 -55.10 -5.13 7.63
N ASP A 268 -55.77 -4.04 7.23
CA ASP A 268 -55.44 -3.25 6.05
C ASP A 268 -54.14 -2.46 6.27
N SER A 269 -53.93 -1.89 7.45
CA SER A 269 -52.65 -1.28 7.85
C SER A 269 -51.50 -2.31 7.83
N THR A 270 -51.73 -3.51 8.36
CA THR A 270 -50.76 -4.61 8.33
C THR A 270 -50.45 -5.05 6.90
N ARG A 271 -51.47 -5.18 6.03
CA ARG A 271 -51.29 -5.48 4.60
C ARG A 271 -50.50 -4.40 3.88
N ASN A 272 -50.79 -3.13 4.17
CA ASN A 272 -50.09 -2.02 3.54
C ASN A 272 -48.62 -1.97 3.98
N ALA A 273 -48.35 -2.15 5.28
CA ALA A 273 -46.99 -2.28 5.81
C ALA A 273 -46.24 -3.47 5.18
N LEU A 274 -46.88 -4.64 5.05
CA LEU A 274 -46.30 -5.81 4.40
C LEU A 274 -45.97 -5.53 2.92
N ASN A 275 -46.85 -4.84 2.20
CA ASN A 275 -46.65 -4.49 0.80
C ASN A 275 -45.46 -3.52 0.65
N VAL A 276 -45.34 -2.50 1.50
CA VAL A 276 -44.18 -1.59 1.54
C VAL A 276 -42.88 -2.35 1.83
N LEU A 277 -42.89 -3.26 2.81
CA LEU A 277 -41.73 -4.11 3.13
C LEU A 277 -41.35 -5.05 1.98
N GLN A 278 -42.32 -5.60 1.24
CA GLN A 278 -42.06 -6.46 0.09
C GLN A 278 -41.53 -5.66 -1.11
N ARG A 279 -42.12 -4.50 -1.41
CA ARG A 279 -41.73 -3.65 -2.54
C ARG A 279 -40.35 -3.03 -2.36
N PHE A 280 -39.99 -2.66 -1.14
CA PHE A 280 -38.69 -2.07 -0.79
C PHE A 280 -37.79 -3.04 -0.01
N LYS A 281 -38.00 -4.35 -0.17
CA LYS A 281 -37.23 -5.41 0.49
C LYS A 281 -35.72 -5.24 0.33
N PHE A 282 -35.26 -4.76 -0.82
CA PHE A 282 -33.85 -4.46 -1.08
C PHE A 282 -33.31 -3.42 -0.08
N LEU A 283 -33.94 -2.25 0.03
CA LEU A 283 -33.47 -1.17 0.90
C LEU A 283 -33.45 -1.56 2.38
N PHE A 284 -34.49 -2.25 2.86
CA PHE A 284 -34.58 -2.65 4.27
C PHE A 284 -33.59 -3.76 4.65
N ASN A 285 -33.23 -4.66 3.72
CA ASN A 285 -32.22 -5.70 3.97
C ASN A 285 -30.80 -5.26 3.62
N LEU A 286 -30.64 -4.10 3.00
CA LEU A 286 -29.34 -3.60 2.53
C LEU A 286 -28.31 -3.46 3.65
N PRO A 287 -28.60 -2.88 4.84
CA PRO A 287 -27.61 -2.81 5.93
C PRO A 287 -27.07 -4.18 6.34
N LEU A 288 -27.93 -5.19 6.46
CA LEU A 288 -27.56 -6.56 6.84
C LEU A 288 -26.74 -7.24 5.73
N ASN A 289 -27.10 -7.02 4.47
CA ASN A 289 -26.35 -7.57 3.33
C ASN A 289 -24.96 -6.94 3.22
N ILE A 290 -24.86 -5.62 3.41
CA ILE A 290 -23.59 -4.89 3.46
C ILE A 290 -22.72 -5.49 4.56
N GLU A 291 -23.23 -5.59 5.78
CA GLU A 291 -22.47 -6.17 6.90
C GLU A 291 -22.02 -7.60 6.61
N ARG A 292 -22.90 -8.46 6.09
CA ARG A 292 -22.56 -9.85 5.75
C ARG A 292 -21.49 -9.92 4.66
N ASN A 293 -21.57 -9.10 3.62
CA ASN A 293 -20.62 -9.10 2.51
C ASN A 293 -19.27 -8.48 2.91
N ILE A 294 -19.26 -7.50 3.83
CA ILE A 294 -18.03 -6.99 4.45
C ILE A 294 -17.29 -8.11 5.21
N HIS A 295 -18.01 -8.92 5.99
CA HIS A 295 -17.42 -10.06 6.72
C HIS A 295 -16.87 -11.14 5.78
N LYS A 296 -17.46 -11.30 4.58
CA LYS A 296 -16.96 -12.23 3.55
C LYS A 296 -15.80 -11.68 2.72
N GLY A 297 -15.52 -10.38 2.79
CA GLY A 297 -14.51 -9.72 1.94
C GLY A 297 -14.96 -9.44 0.51
N GLU A 298 -16.26 -9.58 0.20
CA GLU A 298 -16.84 -9.31 -1.12
C GLU A 298 -17.17 -7.82 -1.28
N TYR A 299 -16.13 -6.97 -1.30
CA TYR A 299 -16.31 -5.51 -1.32
C TYR A 299 -16.93 -4.98 -2.62
N ASP A 300 -16.67 -5.62 -3.77
CA ASP A 300 -17.27 -5.25 -5.06
C ASP A 300 -18.80 -5.29 -5.04
N VAL A 301 -19.37 -6.29 -4.37
CA VAL A 301 -20.83 -6.46 -4.24
C VAL A 301 -21.41 -5.34 -3.38
N VAL A 302 -20.72 -4.98 -2.30
CA VAL A 302 -21.13 -3.89 -1.40
C VAL A 302 -21.14 -2.54 -2.13
N ILE A 303 -20.13 -2.27 -2.94
CA ILE A 303 -20.02 -1.04 -3.74
C ILE A 303 -21.18 -0.93 -4.73
N ASN A 304 -21.42 -1.99 -5.51
CA ASN A 304 -22.51 -2.03 -6.48
C ASN A 304 -23.89 -1.86 -5.82
N ASP A 305 -24.13 -2.54 -4.70
CA ASP A 305 -25.40 -2.43 -3.95
C ASP A 305 -25.58 -1.01 -3.36
N TYR A 306 -24.50 -0.39 -2.89
CA TYR A 306 -24.51 0.99 -2.39
C TYR A 306 -24.75 2.02 -3.50
N GLU A 307 -24.10 1.91 -4.66
CA GLU A 307 -24.35 2.78 -5.81
C GLU A 307 -25.79 2.67 -6.31
N LYS A 308 -26.30 1.44 -6.39
CA LYS A 308 -27.71 1.18 -6.71
C LYS A 308 -28.66 1.80 -5.70
N ALA A 309 -28.35 1.73 -4.40
CA ALA A 309 -29.16 2.37 -3.37
C ALA A 309 -29.08 3.90 -3.43
N LYS A 310 -27.90 4.47 -3.69
CA LYS A 310 -27.68 5.91 -3.83
C LYS A 310 -28.40 6.50 -5.04
N SER A 311 -28.35 5.83 -6.19
CA SER A 311 -29.06 6.26 -7.41
C SER A 311 -30.59 6.18 -7.26
N LEU A 312 -31.11 5.15 -6.60
CA LEU A 312 -32.55 4.95 -6.44
C LEU A 312 -33.17 5.76 -5.28
N PHE A 313 -32.42 5.99 -4.19
CA PHE A 313 -32.98 6.51 -2.94
C PHE A 313 -32.24 7.72 -2.34
N GLY A 314 -31.14 8.18 -2.94
CA GLY A 314 -30.29 9.24 -2.37
C GLY A 314 -30.99 10.57 -2.12
N ASN A 315 -32.02 10.91 -2.91
CA ASN A 315 -32.79 12.16 -2.81
C ASN A 315 -34.21 11.97 -2.22
N THR A 316 -34.45 10.87 -1.49
CA THR A 316 -35.82 10.56 -1.05
C THR A 316 -36.26 11.45 0.12
N GLU A 317 -37.48 12.00 0.06
CA GLU A 317 -38.06 12.82 1.14
C GLU A 317 -38.72 12.01 2.26
N VAL A 318 -38.94 10.70 2.06
CA VAL A 318 -39.62 9.82 3.02
C VAL A 318 -38.77 9.59 4.29
N PRO A 319 -39.27 9.92 5.50
CA PRO A 319 -38.48 9.86 6.75
C PRO A 319 -37.93 8.47 7.09
N VAL A 320 -38.73 7.41 6.86
CA VAL A 320 -38.33 6.03 7.13
C VAL A 320 -37.15 5.61 6.25
N PHE A 321 -37.16 5.97 4.97
CA PHE A 321 -36.06 5.66 4.05
C PHE A 321 -34.82 6.47 4.38
N LYS A 322 -34.95 7.74 4.80
CA LYS A 322 -33.82 8.52 5.33
C LYS A 322 -33.16 7.84 6.53
N LYS A 323 -33.94 7.26 7.45
CA LYS A 323 -33.41 6.54 8.62
C LYS A 323 -32.64 5.27 8.22
N VAL A 324 -33.19 4.47 7.30
CA VAL A 324 -32.50 3.26 6.79
C VAL A 324 -31.24 3.64 6.00
N TYR A 325 -31.32 4.69 5.18
CA TYR A 325 -30.19 5.18 4.41
C TYR A 325 -29.08 5.75 5.31
N ALA A 326 -29.44 6.39 6.44
CA ALA A 326 -28.47 6.82 7.44
C ALA A 326 -27.73 5.63 8.10
N GLU A 327 -28.42 4.53 8.37
CA GLU A 327 -27.78 3.29 8.83
C GLU A 327 -26.84 2.73 7.75
N VAL A 328 -27.26 2.71 6.48
CA VAL A 328 -26.40 2.30 5.35
C VAL A 328 -25.14 3.17 5.27
N GLU A 329 -25.26 4.51 5.33
CA GLU A 329 -24.10 5.41 5.35
C GLU A 329 -23.19 5.20 6.56
N THR A 330 -23.76 4.85 7.73
CA THR A 330 -22.96 4.52 8.92
C THR A 330 -22.12 3.26 8.69
N ARG A 331 -22.71 2.21 8.09
CA ARG A 331 -21.98 0.96 7.75
C ARG A 331 -20.96 1.17 6.63
N ILE A 332 -21.29 1.96 5.61
CA ILE A 332 -20.34 2.33 4.55
C ILE A 332 -19.22 3.22 5.08
N GLY A 333 -19.51 4.11 6.04
CA GLY A 333 -18.50 4.87 6.79
C GLY A 333 -17.51 3.95 7.50
N ALA A 334 -18.01 2.94 8.22
CA ALA A 334 -17.16 1.92 8.85
C ALA A 334 -16.34 1.13 7.81
N LEU A 335 -16.91 0.79 6.65
CA LEU A 335 -16.18 0.13 5.56
C LEU A 335 -15.08 1.03 4.97
N ARG A 336 -15.35 2.33 4.75
CA ARG A 336 -14.34 3.30 4.30
C ARG A 336 -13.16 3.34 5.29
N SER A 337 -13.44 3.39 6.60
CA SER A 337 -12.39 3.36 7.63
C SER A 337 -11.61 2.04 7.64
N LEU A 338 -12.29 0.90 7.50
CA LEU A 338 -11.65 -0.42 7.43
C LEU A 338 -10.73 -0.55 6.21
N LEU A 339 -11.21 -0.18 5.03
CA LEU A 339 -10.44 -0.23 3.78
C LEU A 339 -9.27 0.74 3.81
N LEU A 340 -9.44 1.93 4.42
CA LEU A 340 -8.34 2.86 4.63
C LEU A 340 -7.29 2.28 5.58
N GLY A 341 -7.71 1.63 6.68
CA GLY A 341 -6.79 0.92 7.56
C GLY A 341 -5.98 -0.14 6.83
N LYS A 342 -6.63 -1.02 6.05
CA LYS A 342 -5.97 -2.05 5.24
C LYS A 342 -5.06 -1.49 4.15
N LEU A 343 -5.38 -0.32 3.59
CA LEU A 343 -4.53 0.35 2.61
C LEU A 343 -3.24 0.90 3.25
N LEU A 344 -3.32 1.37 4.49
CA LEU A 344 -2.18 1.92 5.23
C LEU A 344 -1.35 0.83 5.93
N GLU A 345 -1.84 -0.40 6.03
CA GLU A 345 -1.06 -1.57 6.47
C GLU A 345 0.07 -1.86 5.46
N THR A 346 1.30 -1.84 5.96
CA THR A 346 2.53 -2.11 5.19
C THR A 346 3.29 -3.26 5.89
N PRO A 347 3.80 -4.27 5.15
CA PRO A 347 3.88 -4.39 3.69
C PRO A 347 2.57 -4.87 3.03
N SER A 348 2.21 -4.23 1.92
CA SER A 348 1.08 -4.61 1.05
C SER A 348 1.51 -4.71 -0.40
N THR A 349 0.86 -5.57 -1.20
CA THR A 349 1.21 -5.71 -2.61
C THR A 349 0.69 -4.53 -3.42
N LEU A 350 1.39 -4.16 -4.50
CA LEU A 350 0.93 -3.10 -5.41
C LEU A 350 -0.48 -3.40 -5.96
N HIS A 351 -0.82 -4.68 -6.17
CA HIS A 351 -2.14 -5.08 -6.65
C HIS A 351 -3.23 -4.79 -5.60
N ASP A 352 -3.00 -5.14 -4.34
CA ASP A 352 -3.94 -4.87 -3.25
C ASP A 352 -4.09 -3.37 -3.00
N GLN A 353 -3.00 -2.61 -3.04
CA GLN A 353 -3.01 -1.15 -2.95
C GLN A 353 -3.89 -0.54 -4.06
N LYS A 354 -3.68 -0.94 -5.32
CA LYS A 354 -4.50 -0.50 -6.45
C LYS A 354 -5.98 -0.84 -6.24
N ARG A 355 -6.26 -2.06 -5.78
CA ARG A 355 -7.62 -2.56 -5.55
C ARG A 355 -8.34 -1.79 -4.44
N TYR A 356 -7.69 -1.54 -3.31
CA TYR A 356 -8.26 -0.78 -2.19
C TYR A 356 -8.43 0.71 -2.53
N ILE A 357 -7.50 1.31 -3.27
CA ILE A 357 -7.64 2.69 -3.78
C ILE A 357 -8.89 2.79 -4.67
N ARG A 358 -9.11 1.82 -5.56
CA ARG A 358 -10.31 1.77 -6.40
C ARG A 358 -11.58 1.68 -5.55
N TYR A 359 -11.64 0.77 -4.59
CA TYR A 359 -12.79 0.64 -3.69
C TYR A 359 -13.10 1.90 -2.89
N LEU A 360 -12.08 2.56 -2.36
CA LEU A 360 -12.26 3.82 -1.62
C LEU A 360 -12.70 4.96 -2.55
N SER A 361 -12.26 4.95 -3.81
CA SER A 361 -12.68 5.90 -4.83
C SER A 361 -14.15 5.72 -5.20
N ASP A 362 -14.59 4.48 -5.44
CA ASP A 362 -15.97 4.15 -5.80
C ASP A 362 -16.94 4.40 -4.63
N LEU A 363 -16.49 4.15 -3.39
CA LEU A 363 -17.23 4.52 -2.18
C LEU A 363 -17.22 6.03 -1.89
N HIS A 364 -16.59 6.87 -2.71
CA HIS A 364 -16.44 8.31 -2.50
C HIS A 364 -15.88 8.67 -1.12
N ALA A 365 -14.80 8.01 -0.70
CA ALA A 365 -14.11 8.37 0.53
C ALA A 365 -13.67 9.85 0.50
N SER A 366 -13.68 10.50 1.67
CA SER A 366 -13.23 11.88 1.81
C SER A 366 -11.71 11.98 1.65
N GLY A 367 -11.25 12.92 0.82
CA GLY A 367 -9.82 13.15 0.58
C GLY A 367 -9.29 12.40 -0.66
N ASP A 368 -7.98 12.17 -0.69
CA ASP A 368 -7.30 11.43 -1.76
C ASP A 368 -6.63 10.17 -1.17
N PRO A 369 -7.30 9.00 -1.21
CA PRO A 369 -6.78 7.75 -0.67
C PRO A 369 -5.47 7.30 -1.34
N ALA A 370 -5.30 7.59 -2.63
CA ALA A 370 -4.07 7.24 -3.35
C ALA A 370 -2.88 8.04 -2.81
N TRP A 371 -3.06 9.34 -2.57
CA TRP A 371 -2.03 10.18 -1.96
C TRP A 371 -1.70 9.76 -0.52
N GLN A 372 -2.69 9.36 0.27
CA GLN A 372 -2.46 8.84 1.62
C GLN A 372 -1.64 7.55 1.60
N CYS A 373 -1.92 6.63 0.68
CA CYS A 373 -1.12 5.41 0.47
C CYS A 373 0.33 5.75 0.07
N ILE A 374 0.53 6.66 -0.88
CA ILE A 374 1.87 7.11 -1.31
C ILE A 374 2.63 7.71 -0.12
N SER A 375 1.98 8.55 0.68
CA SER A 375 2.60 9.17 1.86
C SER A 375 2.99 8.13 2.93
N ALA A 376 2.13 7.13 3.16
CA ALA A 376 2.42 6.04 4.09
C ALA A 376 3.55 5.13 3.59
N GLN A 377 3.56 4.80 2.30
CA GLN A 377 4.63 3.99 1.70
C GLN A 377 5.98 4.71 1.77
N HIS A 378 6.01 6.04 1.53
CA HIS A 378 7.19 6.86 1.72
C HIS A 378 7.74 6.77 3.15
N GLN A 379 6.89 6.99 4.16
CA GLN A 379 7.30 6.90 5.57
C GLN A 379 7.77 5.50 5.96
N TRP A 380 7.10 4.47 5.45
CA TRP A 380 7.47 3.08 5.70
C TRP A 380 8.82 2.71 5.08
N ILE A 381 9.12 3.16 3.85
CA ILE A 381 10.44 2.94 3.22
C ILE A 381 11.53 3.59 4.07
N LEU A 382 11.33 4.84 4.51
CA LEU A 382 12.30 5.53 5.38
C LEU A 382 12.51 4.78 6.71
N GLN A 383 11.43 4.28 7.32
CA GLN A 383 11.52 3.47 8.55
C GLN A 383 12.23 2.14 8.31
N LEU A 384 11.98 1.47 7.19
CA LEU A 384 12.61 0.20 6.85
C LEU A 384 14.13 0.36 6.66
N MET A 385 14.55 1.45 6.00
CA MET A 385 15.97 1.81 5.87
C MET A 385 16.62 2.09 7.22
N GLN A 386 15.93 2.83 8.11
CA GLN A 386 16.42 3.10 9.46
C GLN A 386 16.50 1.83 10.32
N ASN A 387 15.48 0.98 10.29
CA ASN A 387 15.46 -0.30 10.99
C ASN A 387 16.59 -1.24 10.52
N THR A 388 16.93 -1.20 9.23
CA THR A 388 18.05 -1.97 8.68
C THR A 388 19.38 -1.54 9.30
N ARG A 389 19.56 -0.24 9.57
CA ARG A 389 20.71 0.28 10.32
C ARG A 389 20.66 -0.19 11.77
N ASP A 390 19.54 0.03 12.46
CA ASP A 390 19.45 -0.22 13.89
C ASP A 390 19.66 -1.71 14.21
N GLN A 391 19.16 -2.64 13.38
CA GLN A 391 19.40 -4.08 13.51
C GLN A 391 20.87 -4.49 13.37
N GLN A 392 21.66 -3.79 12.55
CA GLN A 392 23.07 -4.07 12.32
C GLN A 392 23.99 -3.30 13.30
N GLY A 393 23.58 -2.11 13.73
CA GLY A 393 24.30 -1.23 14.66
C GLY A 393 24.09 -1.57 16.15
N GLU A 394 22.93 -2.08 16.55
CA GLU A 394 22.59 -2.42 17.95
C GLU A 394 23.02 -3.82 18.41
N ALA A 395 23.95 -4.49 17.71
CA ALA A 395 24.60 -5.71 18.23
C ALA A 395 25.49 -5.46 19.47
N ARG A 396 25.16 -4.46 20.29
CA ARG A 396 25.76 -4.09 21.58
C ARG A 396 24.85 -4.34 22.80
N THR A 397 23.57 -4.69 22.68
CA THR A 397 22.66 -4.63 23.86
C THR A 397 21.88 -5.89 24.23
N VAL A 398 21.90 -6.99 23.45
CA VAL A 398 21.01 -8.16 23.71
C VAL A 398 21.73 -9.44 24.15
N VAL A 399 23.04 -9.43 24.36
CA VAL A 399 23.73 -10.64 24.89
C VAL A 399 23.63 -10.79 26.42
N SER A 400 23.17 -9.77 27.16
CA SER A 400 23.18 -9.81 28.64
C SER A 400 21.83 -9.70 29.36
N ARG A 401 20.68 -9.76 28.69
CA ARG A 401 19.38 -9.80 29.41
C ARG A 401 18.39 -10.82 28.85
N LEU A 402 18.48 -12.00 29.45
CA LEU A 402 17.37 -12.87 29.86
C LEU A 402 16.55 -13.56 28.75
N ASN A 403 16.88 -14.85 28.58
CA ASN A 403 15.91 -15.93 28.43
C ASN A 403 14.63 -15.68 29.26
N LEU A 404 13.46 -15.61 28.62
CA LEU A 404 12.18 -16.17 29.09
C LEU A 404 11.02 -15.94 28.08
N ARG A 405 10.67 -17.03 27.36
CA ARG A 405 9.33 -17.48 26.87
C ARG A 405 8.57 -16.61 25.84
N ARG A 406 8.52 -17.01 24.55
CA ARG A 406 7.54 -17.92 23.85
C ARG A 406 6.17 -17.26 23.59
N GLY A 407 5.63 -17.16 22.37
CA GLY A 407 6.06 -17.68 21.07
C GLY A 407 5.12 -17.35 19.88
N SER A 408 5.37 -18.05 18.78
CA SER A 408 4.65 -18.08 17.47
C SER A 408 4.85 -16.84 16.59
N GLY A 409 5.42 -16.90 15.38
CA GLY A 409 5.91 -18.01 14.59
C GLY A 409 6.18 -17.51 13.17
N PHE A 410 7.46 -17.38 12.80
CA PHE A 410 7.97 -17.50 11.43
C PHE A 410 9.40 -18.02 11.56
N GLN A 411 9.55 -19.33 11.37
CA GLN A 411 10.84 -19.94 11.14
C GLN A 411 11.26 -19.58 9.72
N THR A 412 12.16 -18.62 9.57
CA THR A 412 13.08 -18.66 8.44
C THR A 412 14.13 -19.72 8.75
N PRO A 413 14.55 -20.54 7.76
CA PRO A 413 15.60 -21.52 8.00
C PRO A 413 16.87 -20.76 8.39
N ARG A 414 17.49 -21.17 9.50
CA ARG A 414 18.93 -20.94 9.70
C ARG A 414 19.64 -21.65 8.55
N ASP A 415 20.01 -20.88 7.54
CA ASP A 415 20.97 -21.30 6.54
C ASP A 415 22.36 -20.88 7.05
N ASP A 416 22.86 -21.65 8.03
CA ASP A 416 24.25 -21.57 8.53
C ASP A 416 25.24 -22.22 7.53
N SER A 417 24.96 -22.13 6.22
CA SER A 417 25.70 -22.84 5.16
C SER A 417 25.99 -22.00 3.91
N TRP A 418 26.40 -20.74 4.08
CA TRP A 418 27.18 -20.01 3.07
C TRP A 418 28.62 -19.80 3.58
N PRO A 419 29.65 -20.40 2.95
CA PRO A 419 31.04 -20.12 3.30
C PRO A 419 31.44 -18.75 2.74
N GLY A 420 31.19 -17.66 3.48
CA GLY A 420 31.52 -16.32 2.97
C GLY A 420 30.89 -15.13 3.72
N GLY A 421 30.84 -15.14 5.05
CA GLY A 421 30.33 -13.99 5.80
C GLY A 421 31.27 -12.79 5.75
N GLY A 422 31.10 -11.89 4.77
CA GLY A 422 31.87 -10.64 4.66
C GLY A 422 31.65 -9.66 5.83
N PRO A 423 32.41 -8.56 5.92
CA PRO A 423 32.31 -7.58 7.01
C PRO A 423 30.88 -7.04 7.21
N ARG A 424 30.51 -6.72 8.45
CA ARG A 424 29.14 -6.24 8.79
C ARG A 424 28.73 -5.00 8.00
N GLN A 425 29.68 -4.09 7.76
CA GLN A 425 29.44 -2.91 6.93
C GLN A 425 29.02 -3.27 5.50
N LEU A 426 29.66 -4.27 4.90
CA LEU A 426 29.33 -4.73 3.54
C LEU A 426 27.94 -5.37 3.50
N GLN A 427 27.62 -6.23 4.46
CA GLN A 427 26.28 -6.83 4.57
C GLN A 427 25.19 -5.77 4.78
N PHE A 428 25.50 -4.68 5.49
CA PHE A 428 24.59 -3.55 5.65
C PHE A 428 24.38 -2.80 4.33
N VAL A 429 25.45 -2.52 3.57
CA VAL A 429 25.35 -1.90 2.24
C VAL A 429 24.45 -2.74 1.34
N GLU A 430 24.72 -4.04 1.22
CA GLU A 430 23.93 -4.98 0.39
C GLU A 430 22.45 -4.99 0.78
N ARG A 431 22.15 -5.17 2.09
CA ARG A 431 20.76 -5.18 2.56
C ARG A 431 20.05 -3.84 2.36
N LEU A 432 20.74 -2.72 2.60
CA LEU A 432 20.16 -1.40 2.44
C LEU A 432 19.85 -1.10 0.96
N THR A 433 20.77 -1.45 0.06
CA THR A 433 20.52 -1.32 -1.39
C THR A 433 19.40 -2.24 -1.84
N ASP A 434 19.32 -3.47 -1.34
CA ASP A 434 18.24 -4.41 -1.66
C ASP A 434 16.87 -3.92 -1.19
N VAL A 435 16.79 -3.30 0.00
CA VAL A 435 15.57 -2.65 0.48
C VAL A 435 15.11 -1.57 -0.49
N VAL A 436 16.02 -0.70 -0.95
CA VAL A 436 15.65 0.37 -1.89
C VAL A 436 15.28 -0.20 -3.26
N ILE A 437 16.07 -1.13 -3.80
CA ILE A 437 15.82 -1.76 -5.11
C ILE A 437 14.52 -2.57 -5.09
N SER A 438 14.13 -3.18 -3.97
CA SER A 438 12.88 -3.94 -3.88
C SER A 438 11.64 -3.06 -3.73
N GLN A 439 11.74 -1.95 -2.97
CA GLN A 439 10.57 -1.12 -2.63
C GLN A 439 10.36 0.08 -3.56
N LEU A 440 11.43 0.74 -4.01
CA LEU A 440 11.33 1.97 -4.81
C LEU A 440 10.68 1.75 -6.19
N PRO A 441 10.90 0.63 -6.93
CA PRO A 441 10.18 0.38 -8.17
C PRO A 441 8.66 0.31 -8.00
N ASN A 442 8.18 -0.31 -6.91
CA ASN A 442 6.74 -0.40 -6.63
C ASN A 442 6.17 0.98 -6.26
N PHE A 443 6.91 1.76 -5.47
CA PHE A 443 6.55 3.14 -5.13
C PHE A 443 6.48 4.04 -6.37
N TRP A 444 7.47 3.95 -7.26
CA TRP A 444 7.50 4.68 -8.53
C TRP A 444 6.35 4.26 -9.46
N LYS A 445 6.10 2.95 -9.62
CA LYS A 445 4.97 2.44 -10.41
C LYS A 445 3.62 2.89 -9.85
N LEU A 446 3.47 2.98 -8.53
CA LEU A 446 2.26 3.50 -7.89
C LEU A 446 2.04 4.98 -8.24
N TRP A 447 3.10 5.79 -8.20
CA TRP A 447 3.07 7.19 -8.63
C TRP A 447 2.71 7.36 -10.12
N ILE A 448 3.37 6.62 -11.02
CA ILE A 448 3.04 6.64 -12.45
C ILE A 448 1.58 6.25 -12.67
N SER A 449 1.09 5.24 -11.93
CA SER A 449 -0.30 4.81 -12.01
C SER A 449 -1.27 5.92 -11.57
N TYR A 450 -0.91 6.70 -10.55
CA TYR A 450 -1.68 7.84 -10.03
C TYR A 450 -1.70 9.02 -11.01
N VAL A 451 -0.55 9.41 -11.56
CA VAL A 451 -0.43 10.49 -12.56
C VAL A 451 -1.20 10.16 -13.84
N ASN A 452 -1.14 8.91 -14.29
CA ASN A 452 -1.85 8.47 -15.49
C ASN A 452 -3.35 8.26 -15.26
N GLY A 453 -3.81 8.27 -13.99
CA GLY A 453 -5.20 8.01 -13.61
C GLY A 453 -5.63 6.54 -13.69
N SER A 454 -4.68 5.64 -13.98
CA SER A 454 -4.93 4.18 -14.08
C SER A 454 -5.30 3.51 -12.75
N LEU A 455 -5.09 4.21 -11.61
CA LEU A 455 -5.59 3.75 -10.31
C LEU A 455 -7.12 3.77 -10.20
N PHE A 456 -7.79 4.51 -11.08
CA PHE A 456 -9.23 4.77 -11.00
C PHE A 456 -10.01 4.21 -12.21
N SER A 457 -9.33 3.71 -13.25
CA SER A 457 -9.93 3.03 -14.40
C SER A 457 -8.88 2.16 -15.09
N GLU A 458 -9.19 0.88 -15.33
CA GLU A 458 -8.33 -0.05 -16.09
C GLU A 458 -8.34 0.27 -17.60
N THR A 459 -9.43 0.84 -18.12
CA THR A 459 -9.63 1.15 -19.55
C THR A 459 -9.27 2.59 -19.93
N GLY A 460 -8.95 3.46 -18.96
CA GLY A 460 -8.59 4.87 -19.21
C GLY A 460 -9.76 5.73 -19.72
N GLU A 461 -11.00 5.29 -19.50
CA GLU A 461 -12.20 6.02 -19.90
C GLU A 461 -12.25 7.41 -19.25
N LYS A 462 -12.73 8.41 -20.03
CA LYS A 462 -12.85 9.80 -19.59
C LYS A 462 -14.00 9.95 -18.58
N SER A 463 -13.79 9.50 -17.35
CA SER A 463 -14.63 9.80 -16.20
C SER A 463 -14.20 11.12 -15.56
N GLY A 464 -15.15 11.92 -15.07
CA GLY A 464 -14.86 13.15 -14.33
C GLY A 464 -13.99 12.93 -13.09
N GLN A 465 -14.01 11.72 -12.52
CA GLN A 465 -13.20 11.32 -11.38
C GLN A 465 -11.73 11.11 -11.77
N VAL A 466 -11.47 10.53 -12.95
CA VAL A 466 -10.12 10.37 -13.51
C VAL A 466 -9.50 11.74 -13.80
N GLU A 467 -10.25 12.67 -14.40
CA GLU A 467 -9.76 14.04 -14.66
C GLU A 467 -9.45 14.82 -13.37
N LYS A 468 -10.28 14.66 -12.33
CA LYS A 468 -10.02 15.25 -11.00
C LYS A 468 -8.73 14.68 -10.39
N SER A 469 -8.53 13.37 -10.47
CA SER A 469 -7.31 12.73 -9.95
C SER A 469 -6.05 13.19 -10.68
N LYS A 470 -6.09 13.34 -12.01
CA LYS A 470 -4.97 13.87 -12.81
C LYS A 470 -4.62 15.30 -12.42
N LYS A 471 -5.62 16.14 -12.14
CA LYS A 471 -5.39 17.51 -11.63
C LYS A 471 -4.74 17.51 -10.25
N ASN A 472 -5.21 16.67 -9.32
CA ASN A 472 -4.59 16.50 -8.00
C ASN A 472 -3.13 16.02 -8.12
N ALA A 473 -2.87 15.03 -8.98
CA ALA A 473 -1.54 14.48 -9.21
C ALA A 473 -0.56 15.55 -9.74
N ARG A 474 -0.99 16.40 -10.67
CA ARG A 474 -0.19 17.54 -11.16
C ARG A 474 0.17 18.53 -10.04
N GLN A 475 -0.78 18.80 -9.14
CA GLN A 475 -0.52 19.69 -7.99
C GLN A 475 0.45 19.08 -6.97
N ARG A 476 0.51 17.75 -6.89
CA ARG A 476 1.37 16.99 -5.97
C ARG A 476 2.72 16.56 -6.56
N GLN A 477 2.99 16.90 -7.82
CA GLN A 477 4.22 16.47 -8.49
C GLN A 477 5.50 16.96 -7.80
N SER A 478 5.51 18.20 -7.30
CA SER A 478 6.64 18.72 -6.51
C SER A 478 6.79 18.03 -5.16
N ASP A 479 5.67 17.69 -4.51
CA ASP A 479 5.68 16.97 -3.23
C ASP A 479 6.27 15.56 -3.40
N PHE A 480 5.88 14.85 -4.47
CA PHE A 480 6.41 13.52 -4.77
C PHE A 480 7.89 13.56 -5.16
N LYS A 481 8.31 14.58 -5.94
CA LYS A 481 9.72 14.81 -6.25
C LYS A 481 10.55 14.89 -4.96
N ARG A 482 10.08 15.66 -3.96
CA ARG A 482 10.72 15.77 -2.64
C ARG A 482 10.75 14.45 -1.87
N MET A 483 9.72 13.60 -1.99
CA MET A 483 9.71 12.27 -1.35
C MET A 483 10.80 11.35 -1.92
N ILE A 484 10.98 11.35 -3.25
CA ILE A 484 12.06 10.57 -3.88
C ILE A 484 13.43 11.13 -3.48
N GLU A 485 13.57 12.45 -3.49
CA GLU A 485 14.79 13.14 -3.03
C GLU A 485 15.14 12.76 -1.58
N GLU A 486 14.15 12.72 -0.68
CA GLU A 486 14.34 12.33 0.72
C GLU A 486 14.77 10.87 0.86
N VAL A 487 14.17 9.94 0.10
CA VAL A 487 14.55 8.51 0.12
C VAL A 487 15.98 8.31 -0.40
N VAL A 488 16.32 8.92 -1.54
CA VAL A 488 17.67 8.82 -2.12
C VAL A 488 18.72 9.48 -1.21
N THR A 489 18.40 10.66 -0.66
CA THR A 489 19.28 11.35 0.29
C THR A 489 19.47 10.52 1.56
N ARG A 490 18.41 9.90 2.10
CA ARG A 490 18.49 9.02 3.26
C ARG A 490 19.38 7.80 2.99
N LEU A 491 19.26 7.19 1.81
CA LEU A 491 20.11 6.09 1.37
C LEU A 491 21.58 6.52 1.40
N VAL A 492 21.91 7.65 0.76
CA VAL A 492 23.28 8.16 0.69
C VAL A 492 23.82 8.51 2.07
N LEU A 493 23.03 9.15 2.95
CA LEU A 493 23.48 9.49 4.31
C LEU A 493 23.76 8.25 5.16
N LEU A 494 22.93 7.20 5.05
CA LEU A 494 23.16 5.92 5.72
C LEU A 494 24.41 5.21 5.20
N LEU A 495 24.61 5.21 3.87
CA LEU A 495 25.82 4.66 3.25
C LEU A 495 27.07 5.45 3.64
N ARG A 496 27.03 6.79 3.63
CA ARG A 496 28.12 7.65 4.12
C ARG A 496 28.44 7.37 5.58
N GLY A 497 27.43 7.25 6.46
CA GLY A 497 27.64 6.94 7.86
C GLY A 497 28.34 5.61 8.12
N CYS A 498 28.21 4.65 7.19
CA CYS A 498 28.86 3.34 7.24
C CYS A 498 30.25 3.31 6.59
N LEU A 499 30.40 3.93 5.42
CA LEU A 499 31.59 3.80 4.56
C LEU A 499 32.55 4.99 4.66
N LEU A 500 32.03 6.19 4.90
CA LEU A 500 32.77 7.46 4.94
C LEU A 500 32.36 8.28 6.18
N PRO A 501 32.54 7.76 7.41
CA PRO A 501 32.09 8.44 8.61
C PRO A 501 32.71 9.84 8.79
N THR A 502 33.94 10.03 8.31
CA THR A 502 34.65 11.32 8.39
C THR A 502 34.10 12.41 7.46
N SER A 503 33.26 12.07 6.48
CA SER A 503 32.65 13.06 5.58
C SER A 503 31.37 13.68 6.15
N LEU A 504 30.83 13.13 7.24
CA LEU A 504 29.59 13.62 7.85
C LEU A 504 29.86 14.51 9.09
N PRO A 505 29.11 15.61 9.26
CA PRO A 505 29.11 16.37 10.51
C PRO A 505 28.66 15.52 11.70
N GLU A 506 29.16 15.83 12.90
CA GLU A 506 28.92 15.02 14.11
C GLU A 506 27.43 14.80 14.44
N ALA A 507 26.58 15.80 14.17
CA ALA A 507 25.13 15.68 14.37
C ALA A 507 24.49 14.63 13.44
N GLN A 508 24.96 14.52 12.20
CA GLN A 508 24.49 13.53 11.23
C GLN A 508 25.10 12.15 11.52
N LEU A 509 26.34 12.11 12.00
CA LEU A 509 27.00 10.86 12.39
C LEU A 509 26.24 10.13 13.52
N ARG A 510 25.66 10.87 14.47
CA ARG A 510 24.80 10.27 15.52
C ARG A 510 23.53 9.61 14.93
N LEU A 511 22.98 10.20 13.87
CA LEU A 511 21.74 9.74 13.23
C LEU A 511 21.93 8.66 12.16
N TYR A 512 23.09 8.61 11.50
CA TYR A 512 23.34 7.72 10.36
C TYR A 512 24.57 6.82 10.52
N GLY A 513 25.48 7.12 11.45
CA GLY A 513 26.68 6.35 11.76
C GLY A 513 26.44 5.24 12.81
N GLY A 514 27.41 5.00 13.70
CA GLY A 514 27.33 3.93 14.74
C GLY A 514 28.26 2.74 14.48
N TRP A 515 29.24 2.91 13.61
CA TRP A 515 30.18 1.88 13.16
C TRP A 515 31.59 2.02 13.79
N ASP A 516 31.71 2.79 14.88
CA ASP A 516 32.99 3.25 15.45
C ASP A 516 33.91 2.14 15.96
N ASN A 517 33.41 0.91 16.10
CA ASN A 517 34.19 -0.25 16.58
C ASN A 517 34.49 -1.28 15.49
N THR A 518 34.05 -1.04 14.26
CA THR A 518 34.36 -1.91 13.12
C THR A 518 35.53 -1.31 12.34
N PRO A 519 36.57 -2.11 12.00
CA PRO A 519 37.66 -1.62 11.19
C PRO A 519 37.12 -1.14 9.83
N PRO A 520 37.71 -0.09 9.24
CA PRO A 520 37.28 0.40 7.94
C PRO A 520 37.34 -0.71 6.89
N LEU A 521 36.41 -0.67 5.92
CA LEU A 521 36.41 -1.58 4.79
C LEU A 521 37.62 -1.27 3.89
N ILE A 522 38.47 -2.27 3.65
CA ILE A 522 39.69 -2.14 2.84
C ILE A 522 39.69 -3.20 1.74
N GLY A 523 40.32 -2.88 0.62
CA GLY A 523 40.60 -3.82 -0.48
C GLY A 523 39.33 -4.30 -1.18
N THR A 524 39.26 -5.60 -1.42
CA THR A 524 38.19 -6.25 -2.20
C THR A 524 36.78 -5.98 -1.66
N HIS A 525 36.63 -5.84 -0.34
CA HIS A 525 35.32 -5.55 0.27
C HIS A 525 34.83 -4.13 -0.06
N LEU A 526 35.73 -3.15 -0.18
CA LEU A 526 35.37 -1.79 -0.59
C LEU A 526 35.03 -1.75 -2.08
N THR A 527 35.77 -2.48 -2.91
CA THR A 527 35.43 -2.68 -4.33
C THR A 527 34.03 -3.29 -4.49
N GLN A 528 33.68 -4.31 -3.70
CA GLN A 528 32.35 -4.92 -3.71
C GLN A 528 31.26 -3.94 -3.24
N ALA A 529 31.53 -3.09 -2.25
CA ALA A 529 30.60 -2.04 -1.85
C ALA A 529 30.35 -1.02 -2.98
N ILE A 530 31.41 -0.58 -3.67
CA ILE A 530 31.29 0.31 -4.86
C ILE A 530 30.46 -0.37 -5.95
N HIS A 531 30.73 -1.65 -6.24
CA HIS A 531 29.98 -2.44 -7.20
C HIS A 531 28.48 -2.51 -6.85
N THR A 532 28.16 -2.79 -5.59
CA THR A 532 26.78 -2.89 -5.09
C THR A 532 26.03 -1.56 -5.21
N ILE A 533 26.68 -0.45 -4.88
CA ILE A 533 26.09 0.89 -5.01
C ILE A 533 25.91 1.28 -6.50
N ARG A 534 26.84 0.89 -7.38
CA ARG A 534 26.68 1.04 -8.84
C ARG A 534 25.46 0.30 -9.36
N LEU A 535 25.29 -0.98 -8.98
CA LEU A 535 24.10 -1.76 -9.35
C LEU A 535 22.80 -1.11 -8.84
N CYS A 536 22.82 -0.55 -7.63
CA CYS A 536 21.69 0.20 -7.10
C CYS A 536 21.38 1.43 -7.97
N HIS A 537 22.39 2.24 -8.30
CA HIS A 537 22.21 3.40 -9.18
C HIS A 537 21.68 2.99 -10.56
N GLU A 538 22.22 1.94 -11.19
CA GLU A 538 21.77 1.43 -12.48
C GLU A 538 20.30 0.96 -12.43
N ALA A 539 19.93 0.22 -11.39
CA ALA A 539 18.55 -0.23 -11.19
C ALA A 539 17.57 0.94 -11.00
N LEU A 540 17.99 2.01 -10.31
CA LEU A 540 17.17 3.21 -10.13
C LEU A 540 17.08 4.06 -11.41
N SER A 541 18.17 4.15 -12.17
CA SER A 541 18.20 4.87 -13.45
C SER A 541 17.34 4.17 -14.50
N ALA A 542 17.29 2.83 -14.49
CA ALA A 542 16.40 2.03 -15.34
C ALA A 542 14.89 2.25 -15.08
N LEU A 543 14.52 2.87 -13.95
CA LEU A 543 13.14 3.28 -13.67
C LEU A 543 12.76 4.61 -14.33
N GLU A 544 13.67 5.25 -15.08
CA GLU A 544 13.50 6.57 -15.68
C GLU A 544 13.25 7.67 -14.62
N ILE A 545 13.83 7.50 -13.42
CA ILE A 545 13.84 8.56 -12.40
C ILE A 545 14.74 9.71 -12.91
N PRO A 546 14.34 10.99 -12.76
CA PRO A 546 15.16 12.12 -13.19
C PRO A 546 16.58 12.09 -12.62
N ASN A 547 17.59 12.26 -13.48
CA ASN A 547 19.00 12.16 -13.11
C ASN A 547 19.43 13.17 -12.03
N ASP A 548 18.78 14.33 -11.94
CA ASP A 548 19.03 15.32 -10.89
C ASP A 548 18.76 14.77 -9.48
N LEU A 549 17.83 13.82 -9.34
CA LEU A 549 17.54 13.16 -8.06
C LEU A 549 18.53 12.05 -7.73
N LEU A 550 19.15 11.44 -8.74
CA LEU A 550 20.12 10.35 -8.59
C LEU A 550 21.57 10.84 -8.47
N GLN A 551 21.83 12.13 -8.79
CA GLN A 551 23.16 12.74 -8.74
C GLN A 551 23.86 12.54 -7.39
N VAL A 552 23.11 12.58 -6.28
CA VAL A 552 23.66 12.40 -4.93
C VAL A 552 24.30 11.01 -4.73
N ILE A 553 23.83 9.97 -5.45
CA ILE A 553 24.45 8.64 -5.45
C ILE A 553 25.75 8.64 -6.27
N GLN A 554 25.78 9.35 -7.40
CA GLN A 554 26.98 9.48 -8.22
C GLN A 554 28.08 10.26 -7.49
N ASP A 555 27.71 11.31 -6.76
CA ASP A 555 28.64 12.08 -5.93
C ASP A 555 29.23 11.20 -4.81
N LEU A 556 28.39 10.36 -4.17
CA LEU A 556 28.85 9.35 -3.23
C LEU A 556 29.83 8.34 -3.88
N LEU A 557 29.51 7.83 -5.07
CA LEU A 557 30.37 6.91 -5.81
C LEU A 557 31.71 7.56 -6.18
N LEU A 558 31.71 8.85 -6.52
CA LEU A 558 32.94 9.59 -6.76
C LEU A 558 33.81 9.66 -5.50
N GLU A 559 33.23 10.08 -4.38
CA GLU A 559 33.92 10.15 -3.08
C GLU A 559 34.45 8.77 -2.64
N LEU A 560 33.65 7.71 -2.78
CA LEU A 560 34.04 6.34 -2.42
C LEU A 560 35.18 5.81 -3.28
N ARG A 561 35.18 6.09 -4.59
CA ARG A 561 36.25 5.68 -5.50
C ARG A 561 37.56 6.40 -5.18
N VAL A 562 37.50 7.70 -4.87
CA VAL A 562 38.66 8.48 -4.39
C VAL A 562 39.17 7.90 -3.06
N HIS A 563 38.28 7.65 -2.11
CA HIS A 563 38.65 7.04 -0.82
C HIS A 563 39.30 5.67 -1.01
N CYS A 564 38.73 4.82 -1.87
CA CYS A 564 39.28 3.51 -2.20
C CYS A 564 40.71 3.60 -2.77
N LEU A 565 40.95 4.53 -3.70
CA LEU A 565 42.28 4.79 -4.25
C LEU A 565 43.27 5.16 -3.15
N LEU A 566 42.96 6.21 -2.38
CA LEU A 566 43.89 6.76 -1.39
C LEU A 566 44.16 5.77 -0.25
N THR A 567 43.14 5.07 0.26
CA THR A 567 43.30 4.10 1.33
C THR A 567 44.05 2.86 0.88
N THR A 568 43.86 2.40 -0.36
CA THR A 568 44.63 1.26 -0.89
C THR A 568 46.12 1.62 -1.02
N LEU A 569 46.44 2.82 -1.51
CA LEU A 569 47.82 3.30 -1.57
C LEU A 569 48.44 3.45 -0.18
N GLN A 570 47.71 4.00 0.78
CA GLN A 570 48.16 4.08 2.18
C GLN A 570 48.41 2.71 2.80
N HIS A 571 47.52 1.75 2.57
CA HIS A 571 47.69 0.38 3.08
C HIS A 571 48.90 -0.31 2.44
N THR A 572 49.12 -0.07 1.15
CA THR A 572 50.29 -0.60 0.43
C THR A 572 51.59 -0.05 1.01
N ALA A 573 51.63 1.20 1.45
CA ALA A 573 52.80 1.74 2.16
C ALA A 573 53.09 0.96 3.46
N GLU A 574 52.05 0.57 4.22
CA GLU A 574 52.22 -0.24 5.43
C GLU A 574 52.60 -1.70 5.10
N ASP A 575 52.07 -2.28 4.02
CA ASP A 575 52.46 -3.62 3.58
C ASP A 575 53.91 -3.68 3.10
N VAL A 576 54.35 -2.65 2.38
CA VAL A 576 55.75 -2.47 1.96
C VAL A 576 56.67 -2.32 3.17
N LYS A 577 56.25 -1.60 4.21
CA LYS A 577 57.02 -1.47 5.46
C LYS A 577 57.29 -2.83 6.13
N ARG A 578 56.34 -3.76 6.07
CA ARG A 578 56.48 -5.11 6.62
C ARG A 578 57.36 -6.03 5.77
N LEU A 579 57.75 -5.63 4.56
CA LEU A 579 58.65 -6.45 3.73
C LEU A 579 60.04 -6.59 4.38
N ALA A 580 60.51 -5.57 5.11
CA ALA A 580 61.78 -5.63 5.83
C ALA A 580 61.84 -6.79 6.85
N GLU A 581 60.71 -7.13 7.47
CA GLU A 581 60.63 -8.22 8.45
C GLU A 581 60.64 -9.61 7.81
N LYS A 582 60.39 -9.69 6.49
CA LYS A 582 60.30 -10.94 5.73
C LYS A 582 61.56 -11.24 4.92
N GLU A 583 62.61 -10.45 5.09
CA GLU A 583 63.85 -10.61 4.34
C GLU A 583 64.56 -11.91 4.73
N ASP A 584 64.85 -12.74 3.72
CA ASP A 584 65.49 -14.04 3.87
C ASP A 584 67.01 -14.01 3.62
N TRP A 585 67.53 -12.88 3.12
CA TRP A 585 68.95 -12.66 2.79
C TRP A 585 69.54 -13.69 1.81
N ILE A 586 68.70 -14.35 1.02
CA ILE A 586 69.14 -15.30 0.01
C ILE A 586 69.54 -14.52 -1.24
N VAL A 587 70.82 -14.62 -1.60
CA VAL A 587 71.42 -13.89 -2.72
C VAL A 587 71.47 -14.77 -3.97
N ASP A 588 71.04 -14.24 -5.11
CA ASP A 588 71.10 -14.92 -6.40
C ASP A 588 72.48 -14.80 -7.08
N ASN A 589 72.61 -15.29 -8.33
CA ASN A 589 73.86 -15.24 -9.08
C ASN A 589 74.31 -13.82 -9.47
N GLU A 590 73.43 -12.82 -9.36
CA GLU A 590 73.66 -11.41 -9.69
C GLU A 590 73.89 -10.55 -8.44
N GLY A 591 73.84 -11.15 -7.24
CA GLY A 591 74.04 -10.43 -6.00
C GLY A 591 72.77 -9.80 -5.45
N LEU A 592 71.58 -10.27 -5.84
CA LEU A 592 70.29 -9.68 -5.50
C LEU A 592 69.51 -10.57 -4.55
N THR A 593 68.74 -9.95 -3.66
CA THR A 593 67.77 -10.68 -2.84
C THR A 593 66.40 -10.70 -3.49
N SER A 594 65.46 -11.47 -2.93
CA SER A 594 64.09 -11.50 -3.42
C SER A 594 63.30 -10.21 -3.13
N LEU A 595 63.82 -9.31 -2.28
CA LEU A 595 63.14 -8.12 -1.78
C LEU A 595 62.69 -7.14 -2.88
N PRO A 596 63.52 -6.75 -3.86
CA PRO A 596 63.11 -5.85 -4.93
C PRO A 596 61.96 -6.43 -5.78
N ALA A 597 62.00 -7.75 -6.02
CA ALA A 597 60.95 -8.45 -6.76
C ALA A 597 59.64 -8.54 -5.94
N GLN A 598 59.73 -8.80 -4.63
CA GLN A 598 58.57 -8.80 -3.74
C GLN A 598 57.92 -7.40 -3.67
N PHE A 599 58.72 -6.33 -3.65
CA PHE A 599 58.25 -4.96 -3.72
C PHE A 599 57.52 -4.67 -5.03
N GLU A 600 58.11 -5.04 -6.18
CA GLU A 600 57.50 -4.88 -7.49
C GLU A 600 56.16 -5.64 -7.58
N GLN A 601 56.12 -6.88 -7.08
CA GLN A 601 54.91 -7.69 -7.03
C GLN A 601 53.83 -7.07 -6.14
N CYS A 602 54.19 -6.53 -4.97
CA CYS A 602 53.26 -5.84 -4.07
C CYS A 602 52.60 -4.63 -4.77
N MET A 603 53.40 -3.82 -5.46
CA MET A 603 52.91 -2.69 -6.24
C MET A 603 51.99 -3.12 -7.39
N VAL A 604 52.37 -4.15 -8.15
CA VAL A 604 51.55 -4.67 -9.26
C VAL A 604 50.22 -5.24 -8.76
N GLN A 605 50.21 -5.98 -7.65
CA GLN A 605 48.98 -6.51 -7.03
C GLN A 605 48.05 -5.37 -6.57
N MET A 606 48.61 -4.32 -5.97
CA MET A 606 47.85 -3.13 -5.61
C MET A 606 47.21 -2.48 -6.85
N LEU A 607 47.98 -2.27 -7.93
CA LEU A 607 47.45 -1.66 -9.16
C LEU A 607 46.36 -2.51 -9.80
N GLN A 608 46.50 -3.83 -9.77
CA GLN A 608 45.47 -4.77 -10.23
C GLN A 608 44.19 -4.66 -9.40
N SER A 609 44.30 -4.53 -8.08
CA SER A 609 43.15 -4.38 -7.18
C SER A 609 42.35 -3.09 -7.43
N LEU A 610 43.02 -2.04 -7.93
CA LEU A 610 42.40 -0.75 -8.26
C LEU A 610 41.74 -0.74 -9.64
N LYS A 611 41.94 -1.76 -10.49
CA LYS A 611 41.43 -1.76 -11.86
C LYS A 611 39.90 -1.61 -11.94
N GLU A 612 39.14 -2.34 -11.11
CA GLU A 612 37.66 -2.27 -11.10
C GLU A 612 37.12 -0.98 -10.45
N PRO A 613 37.62 -0.51 -9.29
CA PRO A 613 37.22 0.78 -8.72
C PRO A 613 37.48 1.97 -9.64
N LEU A 614 38.57 1.94 -10.41
CA LEU A 614 38.97 3.02 -11.33
C LEU A 614 38.27 2.96 -12.70
N ASP A 615 37.66 1.83 -13.07
CA ASP A 615 36.87 1.72 -14.31
C ASP A 615 35.73 2.75 -14.29
N CYS A 616 35.61 3.54 -15.37
CA CYS A 616 34.63 4.62 -15.44
C CYS A 616 33.45 4.20 -16.30
N LYS A 617 32.25 4.24 -15.71
CA LYS A 617 30.99 4.08 -16.44
C LYS A 617 30.60 5.39 -17.15
N PRO A 618 29.75 5.36 -18.20
CA PRO A 618 29.44 6.55 -19.02
C PRO A 618 28.86 7.75 -18.25
N SER A 619 28.22 7.50 -17.09
CA SER A 619 27.65 8.52 -16.22
C SER A 619 28.60 9.00 -15.12
N GLU A 620 29.80 8.42 -15.01
CA GLU A 620 30.73 8.69 -13.92
C GLU A 620 31.84 9.65 -14.36
N VAL A 621 32.23 10.55 -13.46
CA VAL A 621 33.44 11.37 -13.63
C VAL A 621 34.67 10.46 -13.43
N ASN A 622 35.65 10.62 -14.32
CA ASN A 622 36.92 9.92 -14.21
C ASN A 622 37.81 10.57 -13.15
N ILE A 623 38.10 9.83 -12.08
CA ILE A 623 38.89 10.33 -10.95
C ILE A 623 40.33 10.65 -11.33
N LEU A 624 40.88 9.95 -12.33
CA LEU A 624 42.23 10.16 -12.83
C LEU A 624 42.32 11.42 -13.69
N GLN A 625 41.22 12.05 -14.10
CA GLN A 625 41.26 13.35 -14.78
C GLN A 625 41.29 14.54 -13.80
N LEU A 626 41.09 14.28 -12.50
CA LEU A 626 41.09 15.31 -11.47
C LEU A 626 42.53 15.55 -10.97
N GLU A 627 43.10 16.70 -11.33
CA GLU A 627 44.49 17.09 -11.01
C GLU A 627 44.80 16.95 -9.50
N ALA A 628 43.92 17.45 -8.63
CA ALA A 628 44.11 17.35 -7.18
C ALA A 628 44.14 15.91 -6.63
N ILE A 629 43.48 14.96 -7.28
CA ILE A 629 43.49 13.54 -6.88
C ILE A 629 44.74 12.85 -7.43
N GLN A 630 45.15 13.18 -8.65
CA GLN A 630 46.40 12.70 -9.20
C GLN A 630 47.62 13.16 -8.40
N ASP A 631 47.63 14.42 -7.94
CA ASP A 631 48.71 14.94 -7.10
C ASP A 631 48.80 14.18 -5.77
N GLN A 632 47.67 13.93 -5.11
CA GLN A 632 47.61 13.13 -3.88
C GLN A 632 48.05 11.68 -4.11
N ALA A 633 47.62 11.06 -5.21
CA ALA A 633 48.06 9.71 -5.57
C ALA A 633 49.56 9.66 -5.84
N SER A 634 50.11 10.65 -6.55
CA SER A 634 51.54 10.79 -6.85
C SER A 634 52.36 10.96 -5.57
N GLU A 635 51.89 11.78 -4.62
CA GLU A 635 52.52 11.92 -3.31
C GLU A 635 52.54 10.60 -2.53
N LEU A 636 51.44 9.84 -2.56
CA LEU A 636 51.38 8.52 -1.93
C LEU A 636 52.28 7.50 -2.63
N PHE A 637 52.40 7.52 -3.96
CA PHE A 637 53.36 6.67 -4.67
C PHE A 637 54.80 6.98 -4.26
N VAL A 638 55.18 8.26 -4.24
CA VAL A 638 56.50 8.69 -3.74
C VAL A 638 56.71 8.25 -2.30
N ARG A 639 55.68 8.35 -1.45
CA ARG A 639 55.75 7.86 -0.07
C ARG A 639 55.98 6.35 -0.01
N ILE A 640 55.29 5.53 -0.80
CA ILE A 640 55.49 4.08 -0.84
C ILE A 640 56.94 3.76 -1.25
N MET A 641 57.46 4.40 -2.30
CA MET A 641 58.84 4.22 -2.75
C MET A 641 59.84 4.59 -1.63
N LYS A 642 59.63 5.72 -0.95
CA LYS A 642 60.47 6.14 0.18
C LYS A 642 60.39 5.19 1.37
N VAL A 643 59.22 4.65 1.69
CA VAL A 643 59.08 3.65 2.76
C VAL A 643 59.90 2.41 2.44
N PHE A 644 59.89 1.95 1.18
CA PHE A 644 60.73 0.83 0.76
C PHE A 644 62.23 1.14 0.87
N ILE A 645 62.65 2.34 0.47
CA ILE A 645 64.05 2.78 0.60
C ILE A 645 64.47 2.83 2.08
N SER A 646 63.61 3.36 2.96
CA SER A 646 63.86 3.33 4.41
C SER A 646 63.92 1.91 4.98
N CYS A 647 63.20 0.94 4.40
CA CYS A 647 63.34 -0.46 4.78
C CYS A 647 64.75 -1.00 4.45
N LEU A 648 65.31 -0.65 3.29
CA LEU A 648 66.67 -1.03 2.90
C LEU A 648 67.71 -0.35 3.81
N GLU A 649 67.49 0.91 4.16
CA GLU A 649 68.32 1.65 5.12
C GLU A 649 68.31 0.99 6.52
N GLU A 650 67.12 0.62 7.01
CA GLU A 650 66.94 -0.08 8.28
C GLU A 650 67.64 -1.45 8.27
N LEU A 651 67.54 -2.21 7.17
CA LEU A 651 68.24 -3.48 7.01
C LEU A 651 69.77 -3.33 6.94
N SER A 652 70.26 -2.19 6.44
CA SER A 652 71.69 -1.89 6.37
C SER A 652 72.30 -1.47 7.73
N THR A 653 71.49 -0.86 8.60
CA THR A 653 71.94 -0.26 9.88
C THR A 653 71.59 -1.10 11.11
N LYS A 654 70.67 -2.06 11.00
CA LYS A 654 70.31 -3.00 12.07
C LYS A 654 71.52 -3.84 12.49
N THR A 655 72.16 -3.45 13.58
CA THR A 655 72.99 -4.35 14.40
C THR A 655 72.06 -5.34 15.11
N ASP A 656 72.38 -6.64 15.04
CA ASP A 656 71.75 -7.70 15.84
C ASP A 656 72.07 -7.47 17.33
N GLY A 657 71.51 -6.42 17.93
CA GLY A 657 71.72 -6.04 19.32
C GLY A 657 70.57 -6.51 20.19
N ASP A 658 70.66 -7.73 20.72
CA ASP A 658 70.31 -8.06 22.12
C ASP A 658 70.47 -9.57 22.37
N LEU A 659 71.72 -10.04 22.47
CA LEU A 659 72.11 -11.15 23.36
C LEU A 659 73.64 -11.12 23.57
N GLU A 660 73.99 -10.64 24.77
CA GLU A 660 75.22 -10.90 25.51
C GLU A 660 76.55 -10.31 25.01
N THR A 661 76.88 -9.17 25.64
CA THR A 661 78.21 -8.86 26.16
C THR A 661 78.97 -10.08 26.66
N SER A 662 79.93 -10.59 25.89
CA SER A 662 81.29 -10.93 26.35
C SER A 662 82.02 -11.67 25.24
N HIS A 663 83.08 -11.05 24.72
CA HIS A 663 84.44 -11.59 24.73
C HIS A 663 85.28 -10.82 23.70
N ILE A 664 86.02 -9.85 24.23
CA ILE A 664 87.22 -9.32 23.62
C ILE A 664 88.21 -10.48 23.48
N SER A 665 88.54 -10.87 22.26
CA SER A 665 89.89 -11.29 21.90
C SER A 665 90.05 -11.37 20.40
N SER A 666 90.93 -10.50 19.91
CA SER A 666 91.73 -10.67 18.72
C SER A 666 92.19 -12.12 18.52
N ASP A 667 91.90 -12.70 17.36
CA ASP A 667 92.80 -13.70 16.79
C ASP A 667 92.75 -13.64 15.25
N LEU A 668 93.94 -13.50 14.66
CA LEU A 668 94.17 -13.59 13.23
C LEU A 668 94.19 -15.07 12.79
N GLY A 669 93.39 -15.41 11.76
CA GLY A 669 93.77 -16.39 10.74
C GLY A 669 93.15 -17.80 10.81
N SER A 670 92.09 -18.03 10.03
CA SER A 670 91.98 -19.10 9.02
C SER A 670 90.63 -19.01 8.28
N PRO A 671 90.57 -19.05 6.93
CA PRO A 671 89.31 -19.23 6.21
C PRO A 671 89.05 -20.73 6.00
N ASP A 672 88.33 -21.37 6.91
CA ASP A 672 87.75 -22.69 6.65
C ASP A 672 86.52 -22.56 5.75
N LEU A 673 86.77 -22.39 4.46
CA LEU A 673 85.83 -22.68 3.39
C LEU A 673 85.68 -24.19 3.31
N PHE A 674 84.67 -24.77 3.97
CA PHE A 674 83.91 -25.99 3.59
C PHE A 674 83.22 -26.56 4.85
N SER A 675 82.05 -26.02 5.19
CA SER A 675 81.03 -26.75 5.95
C SER A 675 79.69 -26.57 5.27
N ASN A 676 79.19 -27.66 4.70
CA ASN A 676 77.87 -27.78 4.12
C ASN A 676 76.99 -28.51 5.14
N THR A 677 76.06 -27.81 5.79
CA THR A 677 74.70 -28.29 6.13
C THR A 677 73.97 -27.20 6.91
N TYR A 678 72.99 -26.56 6.24
CA TYR A 678 71.80 -25.91 6.80
C TYR A 678 71.86 -25.45 8.26
N GLU A 679 72.64 -24.40 8.53
CA GLU A 679 72.32 -23.44 9.59
C GLU A 679 72.01 -22.10 8.92
N ASP A 680 71.04 -21.38 9.46
CA ASP A 680 70.50 -20.12 8.91
C ASP A 680 71.62 -19.16 8.53
N PHE A 681 71.85 -19.01 7.21
CA PHE A 681 72.84 -18.08 6.67
C PHE A 681 72.43 -16.65 7.06
N LYS A 682 73.10 -16.09 8.06
CA LYS A 682 72.96 -14.68 8.42
C LYS A 682 74.16 -13.92 7.86
N PRO A 683 73.98 -13.04 6.86
CA PRO A 683 75.07 -12.24 6.33
C PRO A 683 75.65 -11.35 7.42
N THR A 684 76.98 -11.19 7.42
CA THR A 684 77.66 -10.24 8.30
C THR A 684 77.23 -8.80 7.97
N PRO A 685 77.39 -7.83 8.88
CA PRO A 685 77.05 -6.43 8.61
C PRO A 685 77.67 -5.91 7.30
N GLU A 686 78.91 -6.28 7.00
CA GLU A 686 79.62 -5.92 5.76
C GLU A 686 78.96 -6.51 4.52
N GLN A 687 78.58 -7.78 4.60
CA GLN A 687 77.87 -8.46 3.51
C GLN A 687 76.48 -7.86 3.32
N ARG A 688 75.78 -7.47 4.39
CA ARG A 688 74.49 -6.76 4.31
C ARG A 688 74.64 -5.43 3.56
N LEU A 689 75.67 -4.63 3.86
CA LEU A 689 75.93 -3.37 3.13
C LEU A 689 76.13 -3.63 1.62
N LEU A 690 76.92 -4.64 1.25
CA LEU A 690 77.16 -4.98 -0.16
C LEU A 690 75.91 -5.49 -0.88
N ILE A 691 75.10 -6.32 -0.21
CA ILE A 691 73.84 -6.83 -0.75
C ILE A 691 72.86 -5.67 -0.98
N ILE A 692 72.74 -4.74 -0.02
CA ILE A 692 71.89 -3.56 -0.15
C ILE A 692 72.36 -2.65 -1.28
N LEU A 693 73.68 -2.45 -1.47
CA LEU A 693 74.22 -1.70 -2.61
C LEU A 693 73.83 -2.35 -3.95
N SER A 694 73.91 -3.67 -4.04
CA SER A 694 73.50 -4.43 -5.23
C SER A 694 72.00 -4.26 -5.49
N ASN A 695 71.16 -4.38 -4.45
CA ASN A 695 69.72 -4.14 -4.53
C ASN A 695 69.40 -2.70 -4.96
N CYS A 696 70.06 -1.68 -4.41
CA CYS A 696 69.92 -0.27 -4.81
C CYS A 696 70.23 -0.07 -6.30
N HIS A 697 71.29 -0.69 -6.79
CA HIS A 697 71.67 -0.63 -8.19
C HIS A 697 70.59 -1.23 -9.11
N TYR A 698 70.02 -2.37 -8.73
CA TYR A 698 68.95 -3.03 -9.46
C TYR A 698 67.65 -2.22 -9.46
N LEU A 699 67.28 -1.63 -8.32
CA LEU A 699 66.06 -0.80 -8.19
C LEU A 699 66.07 0.37 -9.17
N GLY A 700 67.22 1.06 -9.27
CA GLY A 700 67.38 2.17 -10.20
C GLY A 700 67.36 1.72 -11.66
N LYS A 701 67.99 0.60 -12.00
CA LYS A 701 68.07 0.13 -13.40
C LYS A 701 66.81 -0.54 -13.93
N HIS A 702 66.05 -1.23 -13.07
CA HIS A 702 64.97 -2.11 -13.51
C HIS A 702 63.65 -1.80 -12.80
N THR A 703 63.57 -1.98 -11.49
CA THR A 703 62.29 -1.97 -10.76
C THR A 703 61.52 -0.65 -10.92
N PHE A 704 62.15 0.50 -10.72
CA PHE A 704 61.44 1.78 -10.84
C PHE A 704 61.00 2.09 -12.27
N LEU A 705 61.75 1.63 -13.29
CA LEU A 705 61.35 1.79 -14.69
C LEU A 705 60.15 0.88 -15.03
N ASN A 706 60.14 -0.36 -14.54
CA ASN A 706 59.00 -1.26 -14.69
C ASN A 706 57.76 -0.71 -13.99
N LEU A 707 57.91 -0.21 -12.76
CA LEU A 707 56.82 0.39 -12.01
C LEU A 707 56.27 1.64 -12.71
N ALA A 708 57.13 2.47 -13.30
CA ALA A 708 56.70 3.60 -14.12
C ALA A 708 55.80 3.13 -15.29
N GLN A 709 56.21 2.10 -16.04
CA GLN A 709 55.40 1.54 -17.12
C GLN A 709 54.06 0.98 -16.63
N HIS A 710 54.04 0.34 -15.45
CA HIS A 710 52.80 -0.14 -14.85
C HIS A 710 51.86 1.00 -14.45
N LEU A 711 52.38 2.09 -13.87
CA LEU A 711 51.58 3.28 -13.54
C LEU A 711 50.96 3.92 -14.79
N ASP A 712 51.74 4.07 -15.86
CA ASP A 712 51.26 4.62 -17.13
C ASP A 712 50.18 3.73 -17.76
N THR A 713 50.37 2.41 -17.74
CA THR A 713 49.39 1.44 -18.26
C THR A 713 48.06 1.50 -17.50
N HIS A 714 48.09 1.87 -16.22
CA HIS A 714 46.90 2.05 -15.38
C HIS A 714 46.31 3.47 -15.43
N GLY A 715 46.85 4.36 -16.26
CA GLY A 715 46.27 5.68 -16.54
C GLY A 715 46.66 6.79 -15.56
N PHE A 716 47.69 6.59 -14.72
CA PHE A 716 48.25 7.65 -13.90
C PHE A 716 49.17 8.56 -14.75
N THR A 717 49.19 9.85 -14.47
CA THR A 717 50.13 10.80 -15.11
C THR A 717 51.06 11.42 -14.07
N GLY A 718 52.22 11.92 -14.50
CA GLY A 718 53.25 12.44 -13.60
C GLY A 718 54.28 11.40 -13.13
N THR A 719 54.32 10.24 -13.80
CA THR A 719 55.24 9.13 -13.53
C THR A 719 56.72 9.56 -13.55
N ASP A 720 57.10 10.49 -14.42
CA ASP A 720 58.46 11.05 -14.49
C ASP A 720 58.90 11.71 -13.17
N LYS A 721 57.98 12.41 -12.50
CA LYS A 721 58.25 13.07 -11.22
C LYS A 721 58.44 12.04 -10.11
N ILE A 722 57.61 10.99 -10.09
CA ILE A 722 57.71 9.88 -9.13
C ILE A 722 59.06 9.17 -9.32
N LEU A 723 59.43 8.87 -10.57
CA LEU A 723 60.68 8.23 -10.92
C LEU A 723 61.88 9.08 -10.49
N HIS A 724 61.88 10.38 -10.80
CA HIS A 724 62.97 11.29 -10.44
C HIS A 724 63.22 11.31 -8.92
N VAL A 725 62.16 11.52 -8.12
CA VAL A 725 62.27 11.59 -6.65
C VAL A 725 62.71 10.25 -6.06
N SER A 726 62.25 9.14 -6.62
CA SER A 726 62.61 7.79 -6.13
C SER A 726 64.06 7.43 -6.47
N MET A 727 64.53 7.80 -7.67
CA MET A 727 65.91 7.63 -8.12
C MET A 727 66.90 8.46 -7.29
N GLU A 728 66.52 9.69 -6.95
CA GLU A 728 67.33 10.56 -6.07
C GLU A 728 67.46 9.95 -4.68
N ALA A 729 66.37 9.48 -4.07
CA ALA A 729 66.38 8.84 -2.77
C ALA A 729 67.20 7.53 -2.74
N VAL A 730 67.13 6.69 -3.78
CA VAL A 730 68.00 5.49 -3.86
C VAL A 730 69.47 5.87 -4.02
N ARG A 731 69.79 6.95 -4.73
CA ARG A 731 71.18 7.42 -4.89
C ARG A 731 71.76 7.95 -3.57
N GLU A 732 70.94 8.63 -2.77
CA GLU A 732 71.31 9.06 -1.42
C GLU A 732 71.62 7.86 -0.52
N LEU A 733 70.75 6.85 -0.51
CA LEU A 733 70.97 5.61 0.24
C LEU A 733 72.22 4.86 -0.25
N ASP A 734 72.37 4.69 -1.57
CA ASP A 734 73.53 4.04 -2.18
C ASP A 734 74.84 4.75 -1.78
N SER A 735 74.86 6.08 -1.77
CA SER A 735 76.03 6.85 -1.31
C SER A 735 76.33 6.61 0.17
N GLY A 736 75.32 6.66 1.04
CA GLY A 736 75.51 6.49 2.49
C GLY A 736 75.96 5.08 2.89
N VAL A 737 75.34 4.05 2.30
CA VAL A 737 75.72 2.64 2.51
C VAL A 737 77.12 2.37 1.96
N PHE A 738 77.46 2.98 0.82
CA PHE A 738 78.77 2.83 0.20
C PHE A 738 79.87 3.43 1.07
N GLU A 739 79.74 4.68 1.52
CA GLU A 739 80.73 5.30 2.41
C GLU A 739 80.90 4.50 3.71
N SER A 740 79.80 4.03 4.31
CA SER A 740 79.86 3.20 5.53
C SER A 740 80.66 1.90 5.32
N TYR A 741 80.51 1.26 4.16
CA TYR A 741 81.30 0.06 3.81
C TYR A 741 82.78 0.42 3.59
N ILE A 742 83.05 1.52 2.89
CA ILE A 742 84.42 1.97 2.62
C ILE A 742 85.14 2.32 3.92
N GLU A 743 84.53 3.09 4.83
CA GLU A 743 85.11 3.40 6.14
C GLU A 743 85.50 2.12 6.90
N MET A 744 84.60 1.12 6.92
CA MET A 744 84.85 -0.13 7.64
C MET A 744 86.02 -0.95 7.09
N LYS A 745 86.25 -0.92 5.77
CA LYS A 745 87.30 -1.72 5.11
C LYS A 745 88.59 -0.95 4.84
N ALA A 746 88.51 0.35 4.54
CA ALA A 746 89.66 1.18 4.21
C ALA A 746 90.43 1.60 5.46
N ASP A 747 89.75 2.00 6.55
CA ASP A 747 90.40 2.53 7.74
C ASP A 747 91.40 1.54 8.39
N PRO A 748 91.09 0.24 8.53
CA PRO A 748 92.06 -0.72 9.06
C PRO A 748 93.28 -0.89 8.14
N ILE A 749 93.08 -0.86 6.82
CA ILE A 749 94.17 -0.99 5.84
C ILE A 749 95.08 0.23 5.93
N VAL A 750 94.49 1.43 5.86
CA VAL A 750 95.19 2.72 5.97
C VAL A 750 95.91 2.83 7.32
N GLY A 751 95.22 2.56 8.42
CA GLY A 751 95.77 2.62 9.77
C GLY A 751 96.90 1.62 10.04
N SER A 752 96.99 0.53 9.29
CA SER A 752 98.09 -0.44 9.38
C SER A 752 99.38 0.00 8.66
N LEU A 753 99.29 0.97 7.73
CA LEU A 753 100.43 1.39 6.92
C LEU A 753 101.52 2.08 7.73
N GLU A 754 101.14 3.06 8.57
CA GLU A 754 102.11 3.83 9.36
C GLU A 754 102.85 2.96 10.40
N PRO A 755 102.16 2.16 11.25
CA PRO A 755 102.84 1.22 12.14
C PRO A 755 103.68 0.19 11.38
N GLY A 756 103.20 -0.27 10.22
CA GLY A 756 103.90 -1.22 9.37
C GLY A 756 105.20 -0.69 8.77
N ILE A 757 105.25 0.59 8.38
CA ILE A 757 106.46 1.25 7.87
C ILE A 757 107.55 1.33 8.95
N TYR A 758 107.18 1.65 10.18
CA TYR A 758 108.11 1.86 11.29
C TYR A 758 108.32 0.63 12.18
N ALA A 759 107.71 -0.51 11.82
CA ALA A 759 107.87 -1.77 12.52
C ALA A 759 109.36 -2.14 12.66
N GLY A 760 109.78 -2.48 13.88
CA GLY A 760 111.17 -2.83 14.18
C GLY A 760 112.14 -1.64 14.24
N TYR A 761 111.65 -0.43 14.55
CA TYR A 761 112.45 0.81 14.65
C TYR A 761 113.13 1.23 13.34
N PHE A 762 112.46 0.99 12.21
CA PHE A 762 112.97 1.36 10.90
C PHE A 762 113.14 2.88 10.75
N ASP A 763 114.32 3.34 10.27
CA ASP A 763 114.59 4.75 9.96
C ASP A 763 115.00 4.92 8.49
N TRP A 764 114.33 5.84 7.79
CA TRP A 764 114.64 6.21 6.40
C TRP A 764 116.06 6.79 6.22
N LYS A 765 116.66 7.34 7.29
CA LYS A 765 118.00 7.94 7.29
C LYS A 765 119.12 6.91 7.40
N ASP A 766 118.86 5.75 7.97
CA ASP A 766 119.84 4.68 8.18
C ASP A 766 119.34 3.36 7.59
N CYS A 767 119.04 3.39 6.29
CA CYS A 767 118.46 2.26 5.58
C CYS A 767 119.56 1.38 4.95
N LEU A 768 119.52 0.08 5.25
CA LEU A 768 120.34 -0.93 4.57
C LEU A 768 119.93 -1.06 3.10
N SER A 769 120.79 -1.71 2.30
CA SER A 769 120.49 -1.91 0.87
C SER A 769 119.18 -2.71 0.69
N PRO A 770 118.25 -2.24 -0.17
CA PRO A 770 116.97 -2.91 -0.41
C PRO A 770 117.13 -4.37 -0.84
N THR A 771 116.51 -5.30 -0.11
CA THR A 771 116.48 -6.74 -0.47
C THR A 771 115.20 -7.16 -1.17
N GLY A 772 114.17 -6.29 -1.15
CA GLY A 772 112.85 -6.50 -1.71
C GLY A 772 111.78 -5.68 -0.98
N VAL A 773 110.52 -5.85 -1.39
CA VAL A 773 109.36 -5.23 -0.75
C VAL A 773 109.15 -5.78 0.65
N ARG A 774 108.98 -4.88 1.65
CA ARG A 774 108.76 -5.23 3.06
C ARG A 774 107.38 -5.84 3.31
N SER A 775 107.25 -6.57 4.42
CA SER A 775 106.06 -7.37 4.73
C SER A 775 104.78 -6.54 4.90
N TYR A 776 104.87 -5.33 5.45
CA TYR A 776 103.70 -4.46 5.67
C TYR A 776 102.94 -4.18 4.36
N LEU A 777 103.66 -3.96 3.25
CA LEU A 777 103.03 -3.70 1.95
C LEU A 777 102.38 -4.95 1.37
N LYS A 778 102.97 -6.12 1.62
CA LYS A 778 102.39 -7.41 1.23
C LYS A 778 101.11 -7.69 2.00
N GLU A 779 101.09 -7.37 3.28
CA GLU A 779 99.91 -7.48 4.15
C GLU A 779 98.80 -6.53 3.71
N ALA A 780 99.13 -5.27 3.40
CA ALA A 780 98.17 -4.31 2.82
C ALA A 780 97.57 -4.84 1.51
N LEU A 781 98.39 -5.37 0.59
CA LEU A 781 97.90 -5.98 -0.65
C LEU A 781 97.01 -7.20 -0.37
N VAL A 782 97.38 -8.09 0.56
CA VAL A 782 96.54 -9.22 0.95
C VAL A 782 95.19 -8.76 1.52
N ASN A 783 95.16 -7.71 2.33
CA ASN A 783 93.91 -7.15 2.85
C ASN A 783 93.03 -6.57 1.74
N ILE A 784 93.62 -5.88 0.74
CA ILE A 784 92.88 -5.43 -0.45
C ILE A 784 92.35 -6.63 -1.26
N ILE A 785 93.11 -7.73 -1.37
CA ILE A 785 92.66 -8.97 -2.02
C ILE A 785 91.48 -9.60 -1.25
N THR A 786 91.51 -9.56 0.08
CA THR A 786 90.40 -10.05 0.92
C THR A 786 89.13 -9.24 0.65
N VAL A 787 89.23 -7.90 0.57
CA VAL A 787 88.09 -7.05 0.21
C VAL A 787 87.62 -7.36 -1.22
N HIS A 788 88.53 -7.51 -2.17
CA HIS A 788 88.18 -7.92 -3.54
C HIS A 788 87.37 -9.23 -3.55
N ALA A 789 87.85 -10.26 -2.84
CA ALA A 789 87.20 -11.56 -2.80
C ALA A 789 85.81 -11.48 -2.16
N GLU A 790 85.65 -10.71 -1.08
CA GLU A 790 84.37 -10.47 -0.41
C GLU A 790 83.37 -9.82 -1.36
N VAL A 791 83.74 -8.69 -2.00
CA VAL A 791 82.86 -7.98 -2.94
C VAL A 791 82.53 -8.85 -4.15
N PHE A 792 83.52 -9.54 -4.72
CA PHE A 792 83.34 -10.40 -5.88
C PHE A 792 82.40 -11.58 -5.61
N SER A 793 82.38 -12.08 -4.36
CA SER A 793 81.50 -13.19 -3.97
C SER A 793 80.02 -12.78 -3.93
N ILE A 794 79.73 -11.50 -3.70
CA ILE A 794 78.37 -10.95 -3.63
C ILE A 794 77.96 -10.35 -4.97
N SER A 795 78.69 -9.33 -5.44
CA SER A 795 78.38 -8.65 -6.70
C SER A 795 79.65 -8.22 -7.42
N LYS A 796 79.87 -8.81 -8.60
CA LYS A 796 81.04 -8.53 -9.45
C LYS A 796 81.05 -7.10 -9.98
N ASP A 797 79.88 -6.51 -10.16
CA ASP A 797 79.72 -5.16 -10.70
C ASP A 797 80.16 -4.07 -9.70
N LEU A 798 80.15 -4.38 -8.39
CA LEU A 798 80.60 -3.46 -7.35
C LEU A 798 82.13 -3.42 -7.19
N VAL A 799 82.86 -4.45 -7.64
CA VAL A 799 84.31 -4.58 -7.43
C VAL A 799 85.10 -3.35 -7.91
N PRO A 800 84.91 -2.84 -9.14
CA PRO A 800 85.66 -1.67 -9.61
C PRO A 800 85.38 -0.41 -8.77
N ARG A 801 84.13 -0.22 -8.34
CA ARG A 801 83.71 0.94 -7.56
C ARG A 801 84.33 0.92 -6.16
N VAL A 802 84.26 -0.22 -5.48
CA VAL A 802 84.79 -0.39 -4.11
C VAL A 802 86.32 -0.28 -4.11
N LEU A 803 87.00 -1.04 -4.96
CA LEU A 803 88.46 -1.06 -4.94
C LEU A 803 89.09 0.28 -5.32
N SER A 804 88.50 1.00 -6.28
CA SER A 804 89.01 2.32 -6.67
C SER A 804 89.08 3.29 -5.48
N ARG A 805 88.06 3.30 -4.62
CA ARG A 805 87.98 4.18 -3.44
C ARG A 805 88.95 3.75 -2.33
N ILE A 806 89.06 2.45 -2.06
CA ILE A 806 90.06 1.93 -1.11
C ILE A 806 91.48 2.27 -1.56
N ILE A 807 91.75 2.15 -2.86
CA ILE A 807 93.04 2.47 -3.45
C ILE A 807 93.36 3.95 -3.36
N GLU A 808 92.37 4.83 -3.57
CA GLU A 808 92.54 6.27 -3.34
C GLU A 808 92.96 6.57 -1.90
N ALA A 809 92.27 6.00 -0.90
CA ALA A 809 92.62 6.18 0.51
C ALA A 809 94.03 5.67 0.84
N VAL A 810 94.39 4.48 0.33
CA VAL A 810 95.74 3.90 0.51
C VAL A 810 96.82 4.75 -0.19
N ALA A 811 96.54 5.26 -1.39
CA ALA A 811 97.48 6.10 -2.14
C ALA A 811 97.69 7.47 -1.48
N GLU A 812 96.62 8.08 -0.97
CA GLU A 812 96.66 9.33 -0.22
C GLU A 812 97.48 9.18 1.06
N GLU A 813 97.23 8.14 1.85
CA GLU A 813 97.99 7.89 3.07
C GLU A 813 99.46 7.60 2.78
N MET A 814 99.76 6.81 1.75
CA MET A 814 101.14 6.58 1.33
C MET A 814 101.83 7.89 0.94
N SER A 815 101.13 8.79 0.23
CA SER A 815 101.65 10.13 -0.11
C SER A 815 101.92 10.97 1.14
N ARG A 816 100.97 11.02 2.08
CA ARG A 816 101.10 11.72 3.36
C ARG A 816 102.32 11.24 4.13
N LEU A 817 102.46 9.92 4.29
CA LEU A 817 103.55 9.29 5.02
C LEU A 817 104.92 9.61 4.40
N MET A 818 105.02 9.60 3.06
CA MET A 818 106.28 9.96 2.39
C MET A 818 106.64 11.44 2.55
N GLN A 819 105.65 12.34 2.59
CA GLN A 819 105.88 13.77 2.81
C GLN A 819 106.29 14.11 4.24
N CYS A 820 105.87 13.31 5.23
CA CYS A 820 106.25 13.48 6.63
C CYS A 820 107.69 13.03 6.93
N VAL A 821 108.38 12.36 6.00
CA VAL A 821 109.76 11.90 6.22
C VAL A 821 110.75 13.07 6.16
N SER A 822 111.47 13.30 7.27
CA SER A 822 112.38 14.46 7.39
C SER A 822 113.61 14.42 6.46
N SER A 823 114.19 13.25 6.18
CA SER A 823 115.24 13.08 5.17
C SER A 823 115.41 11.62 4.78
N PHE A 824 115.84 11.37 3.54
CA PHE A 824 116.09 10.03 3.02
C PHE A 824 117.58 9.76 2.83
N SER A 825 118.03 8.56 3.22
CA SER A 825 119.28 8.00 2.72
C SER A 825 119.15 7.56 1.25
N LYS A 826 120.28 7.30 0.57
CA LYS A 826 120.28 6.75 -0.80
C LYS A 826 119.47 5.45 -0.90
N ASN A 827 119.69 4.53 0.03
CA ASN A 827 119.00 3.24 0.09
C ASN A 827 117.54 3.41 0.54
N GLY A 828 117.26 4.33 1.46
CA GLY A 828 115.89 4.62 1.91
C GLY A 828 115.02 5.21 0.79
N ALA A 829 115.57 6.11 -0.02
CA ALA A 829 114.89 6.61 -1.22
C ALA A 829 114.65 5.49 -2.26
N LEU A 830 115.59 4.56 -2.41
CA LEU A 830 115.44 3.40 -3.30
C LEU A 830 114.37 2.41 -2.78
N GLN A 831 114.31 2.15 -1.47
CA GLN A 831 113.28 1.32 -0.83
C GLN A 831 111.88 1.96 -0.98
N ALA A 832 111.75 3.26 -0.72
CA ALA A 832 110.47 3.97 -0.86
C ALA A 832 109.97 3.94 -2.32
N ARG A 833 110.85 4.17 -3.30
CA ARG A 833 110.50 4.03 -4.73
C ARG A 833 110.09 2.62 -5.10
N LEU A 834 110.81 1.60 -4.60
CA LEU A 834 110.45 0.20 -4.80
C LEU A 834 109.04 -0.09 -4.29
N GLU A 835 108.70 0.37 -3.09
CA GLU A 835 107.40 0.11 -2.45
C GLU A 835 106.24 0.83 -3.16
N ILE A 836 106.40 2.12 -3.48
CA ILE A 836 105.37 2.88 -4.20
C ILE A 836 105.13 2.31 -5.60
N CYS A 837 106.20 2.00 -6.35
CA CYS A 837 106.08 1.41 -7.67
C CYS A 837 105.49 -0.01 -7.60
N SER A 838 105.87 -0.82 -6.61
CA SER A 838 105.32 -2.17 -6.43
C SER A 838 103.82 -2.14 -6.14
N LEU A 839 103.38 -1.20 -5.28
CA LEU A 839 101.97 -0.99 -4.99
C LEU A 839 101.22 -0.52 -6.24
N SER A 840 101.66 0.58 -6.85
CA SER A 840 101.01 1.15 -8.04
C SER A 840 100.90 0.15 -9.19
N ASP A 841 101.92 -0.66 -9.43
CA ASP A 841 101.89 -1.73 -10.44
C ASP A 841 100.93 -2.87 -10.09
N ALA A 842 100.83 -3.24 -8.80
CA ALA A 842 100.00 -4.35 -8.34
C ALA A 842 98.49 -4.09 -8.53
N ILE A 843 98.06 -2.85 -8.32
CA ILE A 843 96.65 -2.42 -8.32
C ILE A 843 96.30 -1.56 -9.54
N SER A 844 97.11 -1.63 -10.62
CA SER A 844 97.04 -0.73 -11.76
C SER A 844 95.67 -0.65 -12.46
N VAL A 845 94.90 -1.74 -12.40
CA VAL A 845 93.58 -1.89 -13.06
C VAL A 845 92.51 -0.97 -12.42
N TYR A 846 92.68 -0.63 -11.14
CA TYR A 846 91.71 0.15 -10.36
C TYR A 846 92.24 1.54 -9.99
N LEU A 847 93.33 1.98 -10.64
CA LEU A 847 93.84 3.33 -10.45
C LEU A 847 92.90 4.36 -11.07
N THR A 848 92.62 5.39 -10.29
CA THR A 848 91.86 6.58 -10.68
C THR A 848 92.78 7.77 -10.91
N SER A 849 92.23 8.88 -11.40
CA SER A 849 93.01 10.12 -11.54
C SER A 849 93.53 10.64 -10.20
N GLU A 850 92.76 10.45 -9.13
CA GLU A 850 93.11 10.91 -7.78
C GLU A 850 94.24 10.06 -7.19
N SER A 851 94.08 8.74 -7.17
CA SER A 851 95.13 7.81 -6.69
C SER A 851 96.43 7.92 -7.51
N CYS A 852 96.35 8.11 -8.84
CA CYS A 852 97.52 8.41 -9.67
C CYS A 852 98.20 9.72 -9.27
N GLY A 853 97.43 10.74 -8.91
CA GLY A 853 97.93 12.02 -8.40
C GLY A 853 98.69 11.85 -7.09
N SER A 854 98.10 11.13 -6.13
CA SER A 854 98.72 10.85 -4.83
C SER A 854 100.01 10.05 -4.96
N PHE A 855 100.05 9.01 -5.81
CA PHE A 855 101.30 8.26 -6.04
C PHE A 855 102.39 9.09 -6.72
N LYS A 856 102.03 9.99 -7.66
CA LYS A 856 103.00 10.92 -8.26
C LYS A 856 103.56 11.87 -7.21
N GLN A 857 102.71 12.46 -6.38
CA GLN A 857 103.12 13.33 -5.28
C GLN A 857 104.05 12.59 -4.30
N ALA A 858 103.74 11.33 -3.98
CA ALA A 858 104.57 10.47 -3.16
C ALA A 858 105.95 10.18 -3.80
N LEU A 859 106.04 10.09 -5.13
CA LEU A 859 107.30 9.87 -5.85
C LEU A 859 108.14 11.15 -6.02
N GLU A 860 107.48 12.30 -6.07
CA GLU A 860 108.09 13.63 -6.16
C GLU A 860 108.75 14.07 -4.86
N SER A 861 108.24 13.63 -3.70
CA SER A 861 108.86 13.90 -2.38
C SER A 861 110.19 13.15 -2.17
N LEU A 862 110.50 12.15 -3.01
CA LEU A 862 111.70 11.33 -2.91
C LEU A 862 112.89 11.93 -3.70
N PRO A 863 114.14 11.83 -3.20
CA PRO A 863 115.34 12.24 -3.95
C PRO A 863 115.49 11.49 -5.29
N GLN A 864 115.93 12.18 -6.35
CA GLN A 864 116.09 11.57 -7.68
C GLN A 864 117.20 10.49 -7.72
N LEU A 865 116.98 9.42 -8.49
CA LEU A 865 117.96 8.37 -8.73
C LEU A 865 118.90 8.77 -9.89
N HIS A 866 120.14 9.10 -9.57
CA HIS A 866 121.14 9.57 -10.54
C HIS A 866 122.04 8.44 -11.09
N SER A 867 122.06 7.26 -10.44
CA SER A 867 122.90 6.11 -10.83
C SER A 867 122.13 5.08 -11.66
N GLY A 868 122.68 4.66 -12.80
CA GLY A 868 122.10 3.60 -13.64
C GLY A 868 122.12 2.21 -12.97
N ALA A 869 123.01 1.99 -11.99
CA ALA A 869 123.04 0.74 -11.21
C ALA A 869 121.85 0.64 -10.24
N ASP A 870 121.43 1.76 -9.64
CA ASP A 870 120.31 1.77 -8.71
C ASP A 870 118.97 1.56 -9.44
N LYS A 871 118.85 2.07 -10.68
CA LYS A 871 117.70 1.81 -11.55
C LYS A 871 117.58 0.34 -11.95
N LYS A 872 118.70 -0.32 -12.29
CA LYS A 872 118.72 -1.77 -12.56
C LYS A 872 118.35 -2.58 -11.32
N LEU A 873 118.89 -2.23 -10.15
CA LEU A 873 118.56 -2.90 -8.89
C LEU A 873 117.06 -2.76 -8.56
N LEU A 874 116.46 -1.60 -8.79
CA LEU A 874 115.02 -1.38 -8.62
C LEU A 874 114.18 -2.30 -9.53
N GLU A 875 114.52 -2.39 -10.81
CA GLU A 875 113.85 -3.27 -11.78
C GLU A 875 113.97 -4.76 -11.41
N GLU A 876 115.16 -5.20 -10.99
CA GLU A 876 115.39 -6.58 -10.53
C GLU A 876 114.53 -6.92 -9.29
N LEU A 877 114.46 -6.01 -8.32
CA LEU A 877 113.65 -6.19 -7.11
C LEU A 877 112.14 -6.15 -7.39
N LEU A 878 111.68 -5.30 -8.32
CA LEU A 878 110.29 -5.27 -8.79
C LEU A 878 109.90 -6.60 -9.46
N ASN A 879 110.75 -7.11 -10.34
CA ASN A 879 110.51 -8.40 -11.01
C ASN A 879 110.51 -9.56 -10.01
N LYS A 880 111.42 -9.54 -9.03
CA LYS A 880 111.43 -10.50 -7.93
C LYS A 880 110.13 -10.45 -7.12
N PHE A 881 109.64 -9.26 -6.79
CA PHE A 881 108.37 -9.07 -6.10
C PHE A 881 107.20 -9.66 -6.92
N LYS A 882 107.06 -9.27 -8.19
CA LYS A 882 106.02 -9.76 -9.11
C LYS A 882 106.03 -11.29 -9.25
N SER A 883 107.21 -11.90 -9.37
CA SER A 883 107.33 -13.36 -9.43
C SER A 883 106.96 -14.05 -8.11
N SER A 884 107.30 -13.44 -6.96
CA SER A 884 107.04 -14.02 -5.63
C SER A 884 105.56 -13.95 -5.22
N MET A 885 104.82 -12.96 -5.70
CA MET A 885 103.40 -12.74 -5.40
C MET A 885 102.49 -12.93 -6.63
N HIS A 886 102.95 -13.67 -7.65
CA HIS A 886 102.25 -13.81 -8.92
C HIS A 886 100.78 -14.25 -8.75
N LEU A 887 100.54 -15.26 -7.91
CA LEU A 887 99.19 -15.79 -7.68
C LEU A 887 98.27 -14.73 -7.03
N GLN A 888 98.77 -14.05 -6.01
CA GLN A 888 98.05 -12.99 -5.30
C GLN A 888 97.72 -11.81 -6.23
N LEU A 889 98.69 -11.36 -7.02
CA LEU A 889 98.50 -10.22 -7.93
C LEU A 889 97.61 -10.55 -9.14
N SER A 890 97.44 -11.83 -9.47
CA SER A 890 96.58 -12.26 -10.58
C SER A 890 95.09 -11.96 -10.33
N CYS A 891 94.65 -11.81 -9.07
CA CYS A 891 93.24 -11.54 -8.78
C CYS A 891 92.78 -10.15 -9.23
N PHE A 892 93.69 -9.18 -9.33
CA PHE A 892 93.39 -7.82 -9.80
C PHE A 892 93.39 -7.70 -11.32
N GLN A 893 93.78 -8.76 -12.04
CA GLN A 893 93.76 -8.77 -13.50
C GLN A 893 92.33 -9.06 -13.99
N LEU A 894 91.84 -8.25 -14.93
CA LEU A 894 90.57 -8.52 -15.61
C LEU A 894 90.62 -9.92 -16.24
N ALA A 895 89.65 -10.77 -15.92
CA ALA A 895 89.49 -12.05 -16.58
C ALA A 895 89.43 -11.80 -18.09
N SER A 896 90.42 -12.31 -18.83
CA SER A 896 90.36 -12.34 -20.28
C SER A 896 89.13 -13.17 -20.64
N THR A 897 88.06 -12.50 -21.06
CA THR A 897 86.86 -13.11 -21.59
C THR A 897 87.19 -13.74 -22.94
N HIS A 898 87.83 -14.91 -22.90
CA HIS A 898 87.69 -15.85 -24.00
C HIS A 898 86.28 -16.44 -23.89
N PRO A 899 85.40 -16.22 -24.89
CA PRO A 899 84.09 -16.86 -24.88
C PRO A 899 84.31 -18.36 -25.04
N VAL A 900 84.21 -19.09 -23.92
CA VAL A 900 84.00 -20.54 -23.97
C VAL A 900 82.60 -20.73 -24.51
N LYS A 901 82.50 -21.14 -25.78
CA LYS A 901 81.25 -21.65 -26.36
C LYS A 901 80.73 -22.77 -25.45
N ARG A 902 79.57 -22.57 -24.84
CA ARG A 902 78.62 -23.65 -24.52
C ARG A 902 77.40 -23.47 -25.38
#